data_AF-A0A1H9ERV3-F1
#
_entry.id   AF-A0A1H9ERV3-F1
#
_cell.length_a   1.000
_cell.length_b   1.000
_cell.length_c   1.000
_cell.angle_alpha   90.00
_cell.angle_beta   90.00
_cell.angle_gamma   90.00
#
_symmetry.space_group_name_H-M   'P 1'
#
loop_
_entity.id
_entity.type
_entity.pdbx_description
1 polymer ?
#
loop_
_entity_poly.entity_id
_entity_poly.type
_entity_poly.pdbx_seq_one_letter_code
_entity_poly.pdbx_strand_id
1 'polypeptide(L)'
;MTAEALPADLRRAICQLARTPRLLVASDYDGTLAPIVSDPEQARPLPESVNALRSLASLHETTSAVISGRALRDLATLSRLPGEVHLVGSHGSEFDVGFVHALDADAKALLRRIEAELEQIVNGHEGVHLEVKPASVAVHVRRAASEAIGEAVLSAVRSGPCTWEGVQVTEGKAVIELAVVETNKGQALDILRHQVGATAAIFLGDDVTDEKAFARLHGPDLGIRVGAGESLAQHYVNDPADVATVLAFLLEERRAWLHGDQAVPIERLTMLANERSVALVTPDAKVNWLCHPEPDSAAIFADLLGGPAAGHFSIKPEHGSLPLGQRYLPGTMIVETRWSRLLVTDYLEHDLASHRTDLVRRISGSTNAVITFAPRPEFGQVPVRFLREREGLRVVGTSDPMVLRSPGVDWEITSDGVQETARAVVRPREGAPVLLELRCGTDDISENPLAESVRRDRAAGYWSDWAAGLKLPTVQTDLVLRSALTLRGLVHKESGSIMAAATTSLPEELGGVRNWDYRYCWLRDGAMTAAALVSVGSYAEADGFLKWLHGVLETIPGPERLHPLYTLHGTQLGAEAVIDTLPGYAGSRPVRVGNLANQQVQLDVFGPVVDLVVQLSSARGSLSDADWKMVRAMAEAVSRRWHEPDHGIWEERHAPRHHVYSKVMCWLTIDRAIKLGEQFGRELDPSWVPLRDTIATDVLKNGWNDEVQSFTTAYDGDDLDAASLFVGLSGLIDPTDERFQSTVTAIEAELRSGSTVYRYHRDDGLPGDEGGFHLCAAWMIEAYLLTGRRTEAEELFAQMVDAAGPTGLLPEEYDPIAERSLGNHPQAYSHLGLIRCAQLLSQ
;
A
#
# COMPACT_ATOMS: atom_id res chain seq x y z
N MET A 1 -11.88 30.69 -9.30
CA MET A 1 -12.43 30.79 -7.93
C MET A 1 -11.65 29.82 -7.04
N THR A 2 -11.59 30.03 -5.73
CA THR A 2 -10.89 29.12 -4.80
C THR A 2 -11.81 27.98 -4.39
N ALA A 3 -11.26 26.80 -4.07
CA ALA A 3 -12.04 25.65 -3.61
C ALA A 3 -12.92 25.95 -2.38
N GLU A 4 -12.57 26.96 -1.57
CA GLU A 4 -13.36 27.44 -0.44
C GLU A 4 -14.74 28.00 -0.82
N ALA A 5 -14.96 28.34 -2.10
CA ALA A 5 -16.25 28.77 -2.61
C ALA A 5 -17.28 27.62 -2.72
N LEU A 6 -16.83 26.36 -2.70
CA LEU A 6 -17.71 25.20 -2.75
C LEU A 6 -18.33 24.88 -1.38
N PRO A 7 -19.59 24.42 -1.33
CA PRO A 7 -20.22 23.94 -0.11
C PRO A 7 -19.36 22.89 0.62
N ALA A 8 -19.34 22.94 1.96
CA ALA A 8 -18.45 22.12 2.77
C ALA A 8 -18.76 20.60 2.70
N ASP A 9 -20.04 20.27 2.54
CA ASP A 9 -20.54 18.93 2.28
C ASP A 9 -20.09 18.40 0.91
N LEU A 10 -20.19 19.23 -0.14
CA LEU A 10 -19.71 18.87 -1.48
C LEU A 10 -18.19 18.64 -1.49
N ARG A 11 -17.41 19.51 -0.82
CA ARG A 11 -15.96 19.29 -0.70
C ARG A 11 -15.63 17.96 -0.04
N ARG A 12 -16.35 17.59 1.02
CA ARG A 12 -16.16 16.31 1.71
C ARG A 12 -16.46 15.13 0.78
N ALA A 13 -17.53 15.21 -0.01
CA ALA A 13 -17.88 14.19 -0.99
C ALA A 13 -16.79 14.06 -2.07
N ILE A 14 -16.27 15.18 -2.58
CA ILE A 14 -15.16 15.19 -3.55
C ILE A 14 -13.90 14.55 -2.96
N CYS A 15 -13.51 14.88 -1.73
CA CYS A 15 -12.36 14.26 -1.07
C CYS A 15 -12.52 12.73 -0.90
N GLN A 16 -13.73 12.26 -0.60
CA GLN A 16 -14.01 10.82 -0.49
C GLN A 16 -13.93 10.14 -1.87
N LEU A 17 -14.55 10.74 -2.87
CA LEU A 17 -14.55 10.25 -4.24
C LEU A 17 -13.14 10.22 -4.85
N ALA A 18 -12.33 11.25 -4.63
CA ALA A 18 -10.96 11.36 -5.13
C ALA A 18 -10.04 10.22 -4.66
N ARG A 19 -10.40 9.54 -3.56
CA ARG A 19 -9.63 8.44 -2.95
C ARG A 19 -10.17 7.07 -3.33
N THR A 20 -11.15 7.00 -4.23
CA THR A 20 -11.68 5.73 -4.72
C THR A 20 -10.68 5.06 -5.66
N PRO A 21 -10.53 3.72 -5.67
CA PRO A 21 -9.55 3.02 -6.49
C PRO A 21 -9.50 3.49 -7.96
N ARG A 22 -10.57 3.23 -8.70
CA ARG A 22 -10.76 3.58 -10.11
C ARG A 22 -11.90 4.57 -10.23
N LEU A 23 -11.59 5.76 -10.73
CA LEU A 23 -12.52 6.89 -10.78
C LEU A 23 -12.90 7.23 -12.22
N LEU A 24 -14.21 7.26 -12.50
CA LEU A 24 -14.76 7.83 -13.73
C LEU A 24 -15.27 9.25 -13.48
N VAL A 25 -14.67 10.23 -14.15
CA VAL A 25 -15.10 11.63 -14.15
C VAL A 25 -15.89 11.91 -15.42
N ALA A 26 -17.21 11.89 -15.33
CA ALA A 26 -18.10 12.15 -16.45
C ALA A 26 -18.82 13.50 -16.29
N SER A 27 -19.08 14.17 -17.41
CA SER A 27 -19.80 15.45 -17.43
C SER A 27 -20.63 15.60 -18.69
N ASP A 28 -21.76 16.30 -18.60
CA ASP A 28 -22.40 16.86 -19.78
C ASP A 28 -21.59 18.03 -20.36
N TYR A 29 -21.83 18.37 -21.62
CA TYR A 29 -21.18 19.46 -22.32
C TYR A 29 -21.92 20.80 -22.23
N ASP A 30 -23.19 20.85 -22.63
CA ASP A 30 -23.94 22.10 -22.78
C ASP A 30 -24.53 22.52 -21.43
N GLY A 31 -24.44 23.79 -21.07
CA GLY A 31 -24.89 24.28 -19.76
C GLY A 31 -24.09 23.77 -18.54
N THR A 32 -23.22 22.78 -18.73
CA THR A 32 -22.33 22.23 -17.71
C THR A 32 -20.87 22.66 -17.93
N LEU A 33 -20.21 22.18 -18.99
CA LEU A 33 -18.81 22.57 -19.31
C LEU A 33 -18.76 23.87 -20.12
N ALA A 34 -19.75 24.05 -21.01
CA ALA A 34 -19.91 25.21 -21.87
C ALA A 34 -21.18 25.98 -21.46
N PRO A 35 -21.12 27.31 -21.24
CA PRO A 35 -22.32 28.09 -20.95
C PRO A 35 -23.38 27.99 -22.05
N ILE A 36 -24.66 27.98 -21.67
CA ILE A 36 -25.76 28.02 -22.63
C ILE A 36 -25.72 29.34 -23.40
N VAL A 37 -25.61 29.26 -24.72
CA VAL A 37 -25.61 30.40 -25.65
C VAL A 37 -26.76 30.31 -26.64
N SER A 38 -27.14 31.44 -27.23
CA SER A 38 -28.26 31.51 -28.19
C SER A 38 -27.99 30.77 -29.50
N ASP A 39 -26.72 30.65 -29.89
CA ASP A 39 -26.25 29.87 -31.04
C ASP A 39 -25.43 28.67 -30.54
N PRO A 40 -25.96 27.44 -30.59
CA PRO A 40 -25.27 26.24 -30.13
C PRO A 40 -23.91 25.98 -30.79
N GLU A 41 -23.65 26.50 -32.00
CA GLU A 41 -22.34 26.36 -32.66
C GLU A 41 -21.25 27.24 -32.02
N GLN A 42 -21.64 28.18 -31.15
CA GLN A 42 -20.75 29.09 -30.41
C GLN A 42 -20.50 28.66 -28.97
N ALA A 43 -21.18 27.60 -28.49
CA ALA A 43 -20.93 27.05 -27.16
C ALA A 43 -19.48 26.52 -27.12
N ARG A 44 -18.67 27.04 -26.19
CA ARG A 44 -17.28 26.61 -25.98
C ARG A 44 -17.11 26.29 -24.50
N PRO A 45 -16.42 25.19 -24.16
CA PRO A 45 -16.17 24.86 -22.76
C PRO A 45 -15.21 25.88 -22.15
N LEU A 46 -15.33 26.09 -20.85
CA LEU A 46 -14.38 26.93 -20.13
C LEU A 46 -12.97 26.30 -20.21
N PRO A 47 -11.92 27.09 -20.52
CA PRO A 47 -10.55 26.59 -20.60
C PRO A 47 -10.09 25.87 -19.33
N GLU A 48 -10.53 26.34 -18.17
CA GLU A 48 -10.25 25.76 -16.87
C GLU A 48 -10.80 24.33 -16.75
N SER A 49 -12.05 24.11 -17.17
CA SER A 49 -12.67 22.77 -17.17
C SER A 49 -11.95 21.82 -18.14
N VAL A 50 -11.56 22.31 -19.32
CA VAL A 50 -10.79 21.52 -20.31
C VAL A 50 -9.43 21.10 -19.74
N ASN A 51 -8.71 22.02 -19.10
CA ASN A 51 -7.41 21.74 -18.49
C ASN A 51 -7.52 20.76 -17.31
N ALA A 52 -8.57 20.88 -16.49
CA ALA A 52 -8.82 19.98 -15.37
C ALA A 52 -9.14 18.56 -15.86
N LEU A 53 -10.05 18.41 -16.83
CA LEU A 53 -10.39 17.10 -17.42
C LEU A 53 -9.19 16.45 -18.11
N ARG A 54 -8.37 17.22 -18.84
CA ARG A 54 -7.11 16.72 -19.42
C ARG A 54 -6.19 16.16 -18.35
N SER A 55 -6.00 16.94 -17.28
CA SER A 55 -5.08 16.55 -16.21
C SER A 55 -5.61 15.34 -15.44
N LEU A 56 -6.93 15.27 -15.19
CA LEU A 56 -7.58 14.11 -14.58
C LEU A 56 -7.42 12.85 -15.42
N ALA A 57 -7.62 12.95 -16.75
CA ALA A 57 -7.42 11.83 -17.68
C ALA A 57 -5.97 11.32 -17.73
N SER A 58 -4.99 12.16 -17.36
CA SER A 58 -3.58 11.76 -17.30
C SER A 58 -3.16 11.09 -15.98
N LEU A 59 -4.03 11.11 -14.95
CA LEU A 59 -3.74 10.50 -13.67
C LEU A 59 -4.01 8.99 -13.70
N HIS A 60 -3.18 8.23 -12.99
CA HIS A 60 -3.33 6.78 -12.85
C HIS A 60 -4.73 6.40 -12.31
N GLU A 61 -5.30 5.31 -12.84
CA GLU A 61 -6.65 4.81 -12.50
C GLU A 61 -7.76 5.87 -12.51
N THR A 62 -7.62 6.91 -13.34
CA THR A 62 -8.60 8.00 -13.47
C THR A 62 -8.99 8.15 -14.94
N THR A 63 -10.28 8.03 -15.22
CA THR A 63 -10.82 8.18 -16.59
C THR A 63 -11.69 9.42 -16.63
N SER A 64 -11.54 10.25 -17.66
CA SER A 64 -12.44 11.39 -17.88
C SER A 64 -13.27 11.19 -19.15
N ALA A 65 -14.55 11.56 -19.10
CA ALA A 65 -15.47 11.44 -20.21
C ALA A 65 -16.44 12.64 -20.31
N VAL A 66 -16.86 12.96 -21.52
CA VAL A 66 -17.93 13.93 -21.78
C VAL A 66 -19.05 13.25 -22.55
N ILE A 67 -20.26 13.27 -21.98
CA ILE A 67 -21.44 12.62 -22.54
C ILE A 67 -22.43 13.71 -22.96
N SER A 68 -22.65 13.89 -24.26
CA SER A 68 -23.47 14.98 -24.79
C SER A 68 -24.57 14.47 -25.71
N GLY A 69 -25.65 15.26 -25.84
CA GLY A 69 -26.66 15.08 -26.88
C GLY A 69 -26.18 15.44 -28.29
N ARG A 70 -25.05 16.14 -28.43
CA ARG A 70 -24.46 16.53 -29.72
C ARG A 70 -23.93 15.32 -30.48
N ALA A 71 -23.96 15.36 -31.81
CA ALA A 71 -23.26 14.37 -32.63
C ALA A 71 -21.77 14.34 -32.28
N LEU A 72 -21.17 13.14 -32.26
CA LEU A 72 -19.79 12.96 -31.79
C LEU A 72 -18.78 13.83 -32.55
N ARG A 73 -18.97 13.96 -33.87
CA ARG A 73 -18.12 14.80 -34.73
C ARG A 73 -18.17 16.27 -34.33
N ASP A 74 -19.35 16.78 -34.00
CA ASP A 74 -19.55 18.17 -33.60
C ASP A 74 -19.00 18.41 -32.20
N LEU A 75 -19.24 17.47 -31.27
CA LEU A 75 -18.66 17.49 -29.94
C LEU A 75 -17.12 17.53 -29.99
N ALA A 76 -16.48 16.68 -30.78
CA ALA A 76 -15.03 16.66 -30.95
C ALA A 76 -14.49 17.97 -31.53
N THR A 77 -15.19 18.54 -32.52
CA THR A 77 -14.76 19.79 -33.18
C THR A 77 -14.89 21.02 -32.26
N LEU A 78 -15.98 21.10 -31.50
CA LEU A 78 -16.32 22.27 -30.67
C LEU A 78 -15.66 22.24 -29.30
N SER A 79 -15.49 21.05 -28.70
CA SER A 79 -14.92 20.90 -27.37
C SER A 79 -13.41 21.13 -27.35
N ARG A 80 -12.68 20.75 -28.42
CA ARG A 80 -11.20 20.72 -28.46
C ARG A 80 -10.60 19.99 -27.25
N LEU A 81 -11.34 19.03 -26.71
CA LEU A 81 -10.85 18.15 -25.66
C LEU A 81 -9.73 17.27 -26.23
N PRO A 82 -8.74 16.93 -25.41
CA PRO A 82 -7.60 16.13 -25.85
C PRO A 82 -8.03 14.65 -25.98
N GLY A 83 -7.26 13.84 -26.71
CA GLY A 83 -7.65 12.47 -27.06
C GLY A 83 -7.75 11.50 -25.87
N GLU A 84 -7.23 11.90 -24.73
CA GLU A 84 -7.29 11.18 -23.46
C GLU A 84 -8.66 11.31 -22.75
N VAL A 85 -9.50 12.29 -23.14
CA VAL A 85 -10.85 12.44 -22.61
C VAL A 85 -11.85 11.77 -23.56
N HIS A 86 -12.55 10.75 -23.08
CA HIS A 86 -13.52 10.02 -23.89
C HIS A 86 -14.72 10.90 -24.24
N LEU A 87 -15.12 10.89 -25.50
CA LEU A 87 -16.26 11.63 -26.01
C LEU A 87 -17.39 10.66 -26.38
N VAL A 88 -18.57 10.94 -25.82
CA VAL A 88 -19.79 10.22 -26.12
C VAL A 88 -20.82 11.18 -26.69
N GLY A 89 -21.17 10.97 -27.96
CA GLY A 89 -22.14 11.77 -28.69
C GLY A 89 -23.54 11.14 -28.71
N SER A 90 -24.51 11.92 -29.16
CA SER A 90 -25.89 11.51 -29.41
C SER A 90 -26.49 10.73 -28.23
N HIS A 91 -26.31 11.27 -27.02
CA HIS A 91 -26.78 10.71 -25.75
C HIS A 91 -26.29 9.29 -25.42
N GLY A 92 -25.17 8.83 -25.99
CA GLY A 92 -24.69 7.45 -25.80
C GLY A 92 -24.70 6.58 -27.04
N SER A 93 -25.04 7.14 -28.20
CA SER A 93 -25.10 6.36 -29.45
C SER A 93 -23.76 6.26 -30.18
N GLU A 94 -22.82 7.16 -29.87
CA GLU A 94 -21.54 7.29 -30.56
C GLU A 94 -20.40 7.45 -29.56
N PHE A 95 -19.36 6.61 -29.64
CA PHE A 95 -18.16 6.69 -28.81
C PHE A 95 -16.92 6.91 -29.67
N ASP A 96 -15.97 7.73 -29.21
CA ASP A 96 -14.73 8.07 -29.91
C ASP A 96 -13.67 6.96 -29.93
N VAL A 97 -13.61 6.13 -28.88
CA VAL A 97 -12.66 5.01 -28.79
C VAL A 97 -13.39 3.68 -28.99
N GLY A 98 -13.21 3.05 -30.16
CA GLY A 98 -13.43 1.61 -30.38
C GLY A 98 -14.85 1.02 -30.25
N PHE A 99 -15.85 1.79 -29.81
CA PHE A 99 -17.20 1.27 -29.52
C PHE A 99 -18.27 1.93 -30.39
N VAL A 100 -18.30 1.57 -31.67
CA VAL A 100 -19.60 1.52 -32.37
C VAL A 100 -20.13 0.12 -32.11
N HIS A 101 -21.10 -0.04 -31.21
CA HIS A 101 -21.95 -1.22 -31.31
C HIS A 101 -22.54 -1.17 -32.72
N ALA A 102 -22.07 -2.05 -33.60
CA ALA A 102 -22.69 -2.21 -34.89
C ALA A 102 -24.14 -2.56 -34.60
N LEU A 103 -25.07 -1.67 -34.97
CA LEU A 103 -26.50 -1.93 -34.89
C LEU A 103 -26.76 -3.38 -35.33
N ASP A 104 -27.52 -4.13 -34.54
CA ASP A 104 -27.91 -5.47 -34.95
C ASP A 104 -28.71 -5.42 -36.26
N ALA A 105 -28.92 -6.59 -36.86
CA ALA A 105 -29.56 -6.66 -38.17
C ALA A 105 -30.97 -6.04 -38.17
N ASP A 106 -31.68 -6.14 -37.05
CA ASP A 106 -33.06 -5.68 -36.88
C ASP A 106 -33.11 -4.16 -36.69
N ALA A 107 -32.22 -3.59 -35.87
CA ALA A 107 -32.08 -2.15 -35.69
C ALA A 107 -31.60 -1.46 -36.99
N LYS A 108 -30.69 -2.07 -37.76
CA LYS A 108 -30.30 -1.55 -39.09
C LYS A 108 -31.48 -1.53 -40.07
N ALA A 109 -32.28 -2.58 -40.07
CA ALA A 109 -33.45 -2.68 -40.94
C ALA A 109 -34.51 -1.63 -40.53
N LEU A 110 -34.73 -1.45 -39.23
CA LEU A 110 -35.64 -0.45 -38.70
C LEU A 110 -35.17 0.98 -39.02
N LEU A 111 -33.87 1.28 -38.88
CA LEU A 111 -33.32 2.61 -39.16
C LEU A 111 -33.50 2.98 -40.64
N ARG A 112 -33.18 2.06 -41.55
CA ARG A 112 -33.41 2.26 -43.00
C ARG A 112 -34.88 2.48 -43.32
N ARG A 113 -35.78 1.80 -42.61
CA ARG A 113 -37.22 1.96 -42.78
C ARG A 113 -37.70 3.32 -42.29
N ILE A 114 -37.19 3.79 -41.15
CA ILE A 114 -37.47 5.13 -40.61
C ILE A 114 -36.97 6.20 -41.57
N GLU A 115 -35.72 6.09 -42.03
CA GLU A 115 -35.11 7.03 -42.97
C GLU A 115 -35.96 7.16 -44.25
N ALA A 116 -36.33 6.04 -44.87
CA ALA A 116 -37.14 6.03 -46.08
C ALA A 116 -38.54 6.64 -45.88
N GLU A 117 -39.17 6.42 -44.72
CA GLU A 117 -40.48 6.98 -44.40
C GLU A 117 -40.40 8.49 -44.14
N LEU A 118 -39.39 8.91 -43.37
CA LEU A 118 -39.17 10.33 -43.08
C LEU A 118 -38.78 11.10 -44.34
N GLU A 119 -38.00 10.52 -45.25
CA GLU A 119 -37.74 11.09 -46.57
C GLU A 119 -39.04 11.33 -47.34
N GLN A 120 -39.98 10.37 -47.33
CA GLN A 120 -41.29 10.56 -47.97
C GLN A 120 -42.11 11.67 -47.31
N ILE A 121 -42.12 11.74 -45.98
CA ILE A 121 -42.86 12.75 -45.22
C ILE A 121 -42.28 14.16 -45.45
N VAL A 122 -40.97 14.29 -45.59
CA VAL A 122 -40.29 15.59 -45.76
C VAL A 122 -40.26 16.02 -47.25
N ASN A 123 -40.32 15.09 -48.18
CA ASN A 123 -40.21 15.38 -49.62
C ASN A 123 -41.29 16.37 -50.10
N GLY A 124 -40.85 17.47 -50.71
CA GLY A 124 -41.72 18.53 -51.21
C GLY A 124 -42.02 19.65 -50.20
N HIS A 125 -41.50 19.60 -48.98
CA HIS A 125 -41.65 20.65 -47.97
C HIS A 125 -40.40 21.53 -47.85
N GLU A 126 -40.47 22.74 -48.41
CA GLU A 126 -39.36 23.70 -48.40
C GLU A 126 -39.03 24.19 -46.98
N GLY A 127 -37.75 24.11 -46.60
CA GLY A 127 -37.25 24.56 -45.29
C GLY A 127 -37.30 23.51 -44.17
N VAL A 128 -37.81 22.31 -44.45
CA VAL A 128 -37.71 21.14 -43.56
C VAL A 128 -36.47 20.34 -43.94
N HIS A 129 -35.68 19.89 -42.95
CA HIS A 129 -34.49 19.08 -43.22
C HIS A 129 -34.45 17.82 -42.37
N LEU A 130 -33.89 16.77 -42.95
CA LEU A 130 -33.58 15.51 -42.29
C LEU A 130 -32.10 15.48 -41.93
N GLU A 131 -31.82 15.00 -40.73
CA GLU A 131 -30.48 14.74 -40.23
C GLU A 131 -30.39 13.25 -39.88
N VAL A 132 -29.59 12.51 -40.64
CA VAL A 132 -29.36 11.08 -40.42
C VAL A 132 -28.12 10.89 -39.56
N LYS A 133 -28.28 10.21 -38.43
CA LYS A 133 -27.23 9.85 -37.48
C LYS A 133 -27.03 8.32 -37.47
N PRO A 134 -25.92 7.80 -36.91
CA PRO A 134 -25.62 6.37 -36.97
C PRO A 134 -26.71 5.41 -36.42
N ALA A 135 -27.54 5.87 -35.47
CA ALA A 135 -28.59 5.09 -34.83
C ALA A 135 -29.96 5.79 -34.75
N SER A 136 -30.11 6.97 -35.38
CA SER A 136 -31.33 7.76 -35.34
C SER A 136 -31.49 8.65 -36.57
N VAL A 137 -32.71 9.16 -36.79
CA VAL A 137 -33.00 10.18 -37.80
C VAL A 137 -33.81 11.29 -37.17
N ALA A 138 -33.40 12.54 -37.35
CA ALA A 138 -34.08 13.73 -36.83
C ALA A 138 -34.71 14.57 -37.95
N VAL A 139 -35.93 15.04 -37.70
CA VAL A 139 -36.71 15.89 -38.61
C VAL A 139 -36.79 17.28 -38.01
N HIS A 140 -36.20 18.26 -38.68
CA HIS A 140 -36.14 19.64 -38.22
C HIS A 140 -37.05 20.54 -39.05
N VAL A 141 -38.00 21.21 -38.40
CA VAL A 141 -39.00 22.08 -39.06
C VAL A 141 -38.81 23.56 -38.76
N ARG A 142 -37.76 23.94 -38.03
CA ARG A 142 -37.53 25.34 -37.59
C ARG A 142 -37.43 26.35 -38.74
N ARG A 143 -36.99 25.90 -39.92
CA ARG A 143 -36.83 26.74 -41.13
C ARG A 143 -37.95 26.51 -42.16
N ALA A 144 -39.00 25.79 -41.81
CA ALA A 144 -40.11 25.49 -42.72
C ALA A 144 -40.72 26.79 -43.29
N ALA A 145 -41.14 26.75 -44.56
CA ALA A 145 -41.70 27.92 -45.26
C ALA A 145 -42.94 28.54 -44.58
N SER A 146 -43.65 27.77 -43.73
CA SER A 146 -44.67 28.29 -42.81
C SER A 146 -44.82 27.39 -41.59
N GLU A 147 -45.34 27.95 -40.49
CA GLU A 147 -45.63 27.19 -39.26
C GLU A 147 -46.64 26.06 -39.50
N ALA A 148 -47.61 26.26 -40.41
CA ALA A 148 -48.57 25.24 -40.78
C ALA A 148 -47.92 24.03 -41.48
N ILE A 149 -46.87 24.26 -42.30
CA ILE A 149 -46.10 23.18 -42.93
C ILE A 149 -45.28 22.43 -41.88
N GLY A 150 -44.63 23.16 -40.97
CA GLY A 150 -43.88 22.55 -39.87
C GLY A 150 -44.76 21.65 -39.01
N GLU A 151 -45.94 22.12 -38.60
CA GLU A 151 -46.85 21.32 -37.77
C GLU A 151 -47.44 20.13 -38.54
N ALA A 152 -47.74 20.28 -39.83
CA ALA A 152 -48.21 19.16 -40.66
C ALA A 152 -47.18 18.03 -40.75
N VAL A 153 -45.90 18.37 -40.94
CA VAL A 153 -44.80 17.40 -40.97
C VAL A 153 -44.63 16.74 -39.59
N LEU A 154 -44.57 17.52 -38.51
CA LEU A 154 -44.45 16.95 -37.16
C LEU A 154 -45.63 16.04 -36.81
N SER A 155 -46.85 16.41 -37.21
CA SER A 155 -48.06 15.60 -37.00
C SER A 155 -48.01 14.27 -37.78
N ALA A 156 -47.51 14.29 -39.02
CA ALA A 156 -47.29 13.09 -39.83
C ALA A 156 -46.25 12.16 -39.19
N VAL A 157 -45.14 12.72 -38.68
CA VAL A 157 -44.11 11.95 -37.96
C VAL A 157 -44.69 11.33 -36.67
N ARG A 158 -45.44 12.11 -35.88
CA ARG A 158 -46.10 11.66 -34.63
C ARG A 158 -47.12 10.54 -34.83
N SER A 159 -47.89 10.61 -35.92
CA SER A 159 -48.93 9.62 -36.21
C SER A 159 -48.41 8.41 -37.00
N GLY A 160 -47.21 8.50 -37.58
CA GLY A 160 -46.56 7.43 -38.33
C GLY A 160 -45.39 6.82 -37.55
N PRO A 161 -44.13 7.09 -37.96
CA PRO A 161 -42.96 6.38 -37.47
C PRO A 161 -42.69 6.53 -35.96
N CYS A 162 -43.23 7.56 -35.29
CA CYS A 162 -43.19 7.66 -33.81
C CYS A 162 -43.90 6.50 -33.09
N THR A 163 -44.82 5.81 -33.76
CA THR A 163 -45.65 4.75 -33.15
C THR A 163 -45.07 3.35 -33.36
N TRP A 164 -43.96 3.23 -34.08
CA TRP A 164 -43.40 1.94 -34.46
C TRP A 164 -42.68 1.27 -33.30
N GLU A 165 -42.84 -0.05 -33.21
CA GLU A 165 -42.16 -0.88 -32.20
C GLU A 165 -40.63 -0.80 -32.38
N GLY A 166 -39.90 -0.58 -31.29
CA GLY A 166 -38.45 -0.38 -31.30
C GLY A 166 -38.00 1.05 -31.60
N VAL A 167 -38.92 1.99 -31.86
CA VAL A 167 -38.59 3.40 -32.08
C VAL A 167 -38.70 4.22 -30.80
N GLN A 168 -37.61 4.87 -30.44
CA GLN A 168 -37.54 5.80 -29.31
C GLN A 168 -37.68 7.23 -29.83
N VAL A 169 -38.66 7.95 -29.30
CA VAL A 169 -39.02 9.31 -29.75
C VAL A 169 -38.48 10.35 -28.77
N THR A 170 -37.72 11.31 -29.28
CA THR A 170 -37.32 12.51 -28.54
C THR A 170 -37.92 13.74 -29.21
N GLU A 171 -38.81 14.46 -28.51
CA GLU A 171 -39.39 15.71 -29.02
C GLU A 171 -38.62 16.92 -28.48
N GLY A 172 -38.15 17.77 -29.38
CA GLY A 172 -37.51 19.05 -29.08
C GLY A 172 -38.28 20.22 -29.68
N LYS A 173 -37.80 21.45 -29.43
CA LYS A 173 -38.42 22.65 -30.00
C LYS A 173 -38.22 22.70 -31.52
N ALA A 174 -39.28 22.41 -32.28
CA ALA A 174 -39.30 22.34 -33.74
C ALA A 174 -38.42 21.21 -34.34
N VAL A 175 -38.26 20.10 -33.61
CA VAL A 175 -37.56 18.88 -34.06
C VAL A 175 -38.17 17.63 -33.42
N ILE A 176 -38.25 16.52 -34.17
CA ILE A 176 -38.53 15.17 -33.63
C ILE A 176 -37.40 14.24 -34.07
N GLU A 177 -36.80 13.52 -33.12
CA GLU A 177 -35.77 12.51 -33.36
C GLU A 177 -36.28 11.10 -33.06
N LEU A 178 -36.02 10.17 -33.99
CA LEU A 178 -36.41 8.77 -33.92
C LEU A 178 -35.16 7.89 -33.88
N ALA A 179 -34.91 7.25 -32.73
CA ALA A 179 -33.77 6.34 -32.52
C ALA A 179 -34.21 4.88 -32.52
N VAL A 180 -33.35 3.99 -33.01
CA VAL A 180 -33.60 2.52 -33.07
C VAL A 180 -32.87 1.73 -31.99
N VAL A 181 -32.13 2.43 -31.13
CA VAL A 181 -31.47 1.87 -29.96
C VAL A 181 -31.88 2.72 -28.76
N GLU A 182 -32.19 2.06 -27.65
CA GLU A 182 -32.37 2.78 -26.38
C GLU A 182 -31.03 3.41 -26.01
N THR A 183 -30.95 4.72 -26.12
CA THR A 183 -29.72 5.49 -25.91
C THR A 183 -30.05 6.64 -24.99
N ASN A 184 -29.43 6.60 -23.81
CA ASN A 184 -29.51 7.70 -22.87
C ASN A 184 -28.20 7.82 -22.08
N LYS A 185 -27.97 9.02 -21.54
CA LYS A 185 -26.74 9.35 -20.81
C LYS A 185 -26.46 8.39 -19.65
N GLY A 186 -27.50 7.84 -19.01
CA GLY A 186 -27.34 6.83 -17.96
C GLY A 186 -26.77 5.50 -18.46
N GLN A 187 -27.28 4.97 -19.57
CA GLN A 187 -26.71 3.76 -20.19
C GLN A 187 -25.27 4.00 -20.68
N ALA A 188 -24.99 5.18 -21.24
CA ALA A 188 -23.63 5.55 -21.64
C ALA A 188 -22.67 5.56 -20.45
N LEU A 189 -23.11 6.09 -19.31
CA LEU A 189 -22.34 6.11 -18.07
C LEU A 189 -22.07 4.68 -17.55
N ASP A 190 -23.08 3.80 -17.54
CA ASP A 190 -22.93 2.40 -17.13
C ASP A 190 -21.92 1.64 -18.02
N ILE A 191 -21.97 1.87 -19.33
CA ILE A 191 -21.05 1.27 -20.30
C ILE A 191 -19.61 1.71 -20.01
N LEU A 192 -19.38 3.03 -19.91
CA LEU A 192 -18.06 3.57 -19.60
C LEU A 192 -17.54 3.00 -18.27
N ARG A 193 -18.38 3.02 -17.23
CA ARG A 193 -18.03 2.51 -15.90
C ARG A 193 -17.58 1.05 -15.95
N HIS A 194 -18.34 0.20 -16.63
CA HIS A 194 -18.03 -1.22 -16.73
C HIS A 194 -16.73 -1.46 -17.50
N GLN A 195 -16.51 -0.73 -18.60
CA GLN A 195 -15.33 -0.89 -19.45
C GLN A 195 -14.04 -0.51 -18.74
N VAL A 196 -14.02 0.62 -18.03
CA VAL A 196 -12.82 1.04 -17.28
C VAL A 196 -12.73 0.37 -15.90
N GLY A 197 -13.72 -0.44 -15.53
CA GLY A 197 -13.82 -1.06 -14.21
C GLY A 197 -13.86 -0.03 -13.09
N ALA A 198 -14.52 1.11 -13.30
CA ALA A 198 -14.56 2.19 -12.32
C ALA A 198 -15.35 1.78 -11.08
N THR A 199 -14.70 1.91 -9.93
CA THR A 199 -15.28 1.65 -8.62
C THR A 199 -16.22 2.77 -8.17
N ALA A 200 -15.99 4.00 -8.64
CA ALA A 200 -16.87 5.13 -8.41
C ALA A 200 -16.94 6.05 -9.64
N ALA A 201 -18.04 6.78 -9.77
CA ALA A 201 -18.24 7.77 -10.82
C ALA A 201 -18.73 9.11 -10.26
N ILE A 202 -18.29 10.20 -10.89
CA ILE A 202 -18.93 11.51 -10.76
C ILE A 202 -19.59 11.86 -12.08
N PHE A 203 -20.81 12.38 -12.00
CA PHE A 203 -21.51 12.95 -13.15
C PHE A 203 -21.95 14.38 -12.83
N LEU A 204 -21.59 15.33 -13.70
CA LEU A 204 -22.06 16.72 -13.65
C LEU A 204 -23.02 16.98 -14.82
N GLY A 205 -24.18 17.56 -14.54
CA GLY A 205 -25.20 17.82 -15.56
C GLY A 205 -26.15 18.96 -15.18
N ASP A 206 -26.76 19.59 -16.17
CA ASP A 206 -27.57 20.81 -16.04
C ASP A 206 -29.01 20.66 -16.56
N ASP A 207 -29.40 19.54 -17.19
CA ASP A 207 -30.70 19.42 -17.84
C ASP A 207 -31.51 18.16 -17.41
N VAL A 208 -32.71 18.00 -17.98
CA VAL A 208 -33.60 16.86 -17.66
C VAL A 208 -33.08 15.54 -18.24
N THR A 209 -32.25 15.60 -19.29
CA THR A 209 -31.68 14.39 -19.88
C THR A 209 -30.62 13.78 -18.97
N ASP A 210 -29.94 14.60 -18.16
CA ASP A 210 -28.97 14.20 -17.14
C ASP A 210 -29.57 13.45 -15.96
N GLU A 211 -30.87 13.62 -15.68
CA GLU A 211 -31.56 12.87 -14.62
C GLU A 211 -31.48 11.35 -14.83
N LYS A 212 -31.40 10.92 -16.09
CA LYS A 212 -31.18 9.50 -16.43
C LYS A 212 -29.78 9.02 -16.03
N ALA A 213 -28.78 9.89 -16.04
CA ALA A 213 -27.44 9.60 -15.55
C ALA A 213 -27.41 9.61 -14.01
N PHE A 214 -28.02 10.61 -13.37
CA PHE A 214 -28.12 10.66 -11.90
C PHE A 214 -28.84 9.44 -11.32
N ALA A 215 -29.88 8.93 -11.98
CA ALA A 215 -30.59 7.72 -11.58
C ALA A 215 -29.73 6.44 -11.58
N ARG A 216 -28.57 6.45 -12.26
CA ARG A 216 -27.62 5.32 -12.31
C ARG A 216 -26.52 5.40 -11.26
N LEU A 217 -26.33 6.57 -10.65
CA LEU A 217 -25.32 6.75 -9.61
C LEU A 217 -25.76 6.06 -8.32
N HIS A 218 -24.85 5.32 -7.71
CA HIS A 218 -25.11 4.55 -6.49
C HIS A 218 -23.84 4.35 -5.65
N GLY A 219 -23.99 4.05 -4.36
CA GLY A 219 -22.83 3.80 -3.50
C GLY A 219 -21.94 5.05 -3.34
N PRO A 220 -20.63 4.99 -3.62
CA PRO A 220 -19.70 6.12 -3.46
C PRO A 220 -19.78 7.17 -4.59
N ASP A 221 -20.68 6.99 -5.56
CA ASP A 221 -20.82 7.88 -6.71
C ASP A 221 -21.33 9.27 -6.32
N LEU A 222 -20.98 10.28 -7.12
CA LEU A 222 -21.30 11.68 -6.87
C LEU A 222 -22.06 12.32 -8.04
N GLY A 223 -23.32 12.71 -7.80
CA GLY A 223 -24.12 13.46 -8.77
C GLY A 223 -24.16 14.94 -8.43
N ILE A 224 -23.82 15.80 -9.39
CA ILE A 224 -23.84 17.26 -9.21
C ILE A 224 -24.73 17.91 -10.27
N ARG A 225 -25.78 18.59 -9.80
CA ARG A 225 -26.68 19.40 -10.62
C ARG A 225 -26.11 20.81 -10.81
N VAL A 226 -26.00 21.26 -12.05
CA VAL A 226 -25.67 22.65 -12.39
C VAL A 226 -26.95 23.47 -12.53
N GLY A 227 -27.01 24.60 -11.84
CA GLY A 227 -28.17 25.47 -11.78
C GLY A 227 -29.26 24.99 -10.81
N ALA A 228 -30.33 25.77 -10.70
CA ALA A 228 -31.46 25.47 -9.82
C ALA A 228 -32.47 24.51 -10.47
N GLY A 229 -33.17 23.72 -9.67
CA GLY A 229 -34.22 22.81 -10.12
C GLY A 229 -34.38 21.62 -9.17
N GLU A 230 -35.45 20.84 -9.34
CA GLU A 230 -35.52 19.51 -8.72
C GLU A 230 -34.64 18.55 -9.51
N SER A 231 -33.83 17.74 -8.82
CA SER A 231 -32.90 16.79 -9.41
C SER A 231 -32.68 15.59 -8.49
N LEU A 232 -32.36 14.44 -9.09
CA LEU A 232 -31.86 13.24 -8.40
C LEU A 232 -30.40 13.39 -7.94
N ALA A 233 -29.68 14.42 -8.42
CA ALA A 233 -28.33 14.72 -7.96
C ALA A 233 -28.30 15.07 -6.46
N GLN A 234 -27.24 14.65 -5.78
CA GLN A 234 -27.07 14.84 -4.34
C GLN A 234 -26.62 16.25 -3.98
N HIS A 235 -25.88 16.91 -4.88
CA HIS A 235 -25.31 18.24 -4.66
C HIS A 235 -25.59 19.18 -5.83
N TYR A 236 -25.50 20.48 -5.56
CA TYR A 236 -25.80 21.55 -6.50
C TYR A 236 -24.62 22.52 -6.63
N VAL A 237 -24.41 23.02 -7.85
CA VAL A 237 -23.52 24.14 -8.17
C VAL A 237 -24.25 25.15 -9.03
N ASN A 238 -23.83 26.42 -9.08
CA ASN A 238 -24.66 27.46 -9.67
C ASN A 238 -24.52 27.55 -11.19
N ASP A 239 -23.30 27.40 -11.70
CA ASP A 239 -22.97 27.67 -13.10
C ASP A 239 -21.72 26.88 -13.58
N PRO A 240 -21.37 26.96 -14.88
CA PRO A 240 -20.17 26.31 -15.42
C PRO A 240 -18.84 26.69 -14.75
N ALA A 241 -18.72 27.87 -14.13
CA ALA A 241 -17.49 28.27 -13.44
C ALA A 241 -17.33 27.54 -12.10
N ASP A 242 -18.44 27.23 -11.42
CA ASP A 242 -18.42 26.32 -10.28
C ASP A 242 -18.05 24.88 -10.69
N VAL A 243 -18.50 24.42 -11.86
CA VAL A 243 -18.08 23.12 -12.44
C VAL A 243 -16.56 23.06 -12.63
N ALA A 244 -15.97 24.12 -13.20
CA ALA A 244 -14.52 24.22 -13.34
C ALA A 244 -13.81 24.13 -11.97
N THR A 245 -14.39 24.75 -10.94
CA THR A 245 -13.85 24.73 -9.57
C THR A 245 -13.95 23.33 -8.95
N VAL A 246 -15.06 22.61 -9.18
CA VAL A 246 -15.22 21.20 -8.75
C VAL A 246 -14.17 20.30 -9.40
N LEU A 247 -13.99 20.40 -10.73
CA LEU A 247 -13.03 19.58 -11.47
C LEU A 247 -11.57 19.87 -11.05
N ALA A 248 -11.24 21.14 -10.83
CA ALA A 248 -9.92 21.54 -10.34
C ALA A 248 -9.66 21.02 -8.92
N PHE A 249 -10.64 21.15 -8.01
CA PHE A 249 -10.51 20.63 -6.64
C PHE A 249 -10.42 19.09 -6.62
N LEU A 250 -11.20 18.40 -7.46
CA LEU A 250 -11.10 16.95 -7.63
C LEU A 250 -9.71 16.54 -8.14
N LEU A 251 -9.16 17.26 -9.12
CA LEU A 251 -7.81 17.03 -9.63
C LEU A 251 -6.75 17.16 -8.53
N GLU A 252 -6.80 18.26 -7.76
CA GLU A 252 -5.86 18.50 -6.67
C GLU A 252 -5.95 17.39 -5.61
N GLU A 253 -7.15 17.02 -5.16
CA GLU A 253 -7.34 15.95 -4.17
C GLU A 253 -6.92 14.58 -4.69
N ARG A 254 -7.24 14.26 -5.96
CA ARG A 254 -6.85 13.01 -6.61
C ARG A 254 -5.35 12.91 -6.75
N ARG A 255 -4.71 13.99 -7.19
CA ARG A 255 -3.25 14.10 -7.34
C ARG A 255 -2.54 14.00 -6.00
N ALA A 256 -2.99 14.76 -5.00
CA ALA A 256 -2.42 14.75 -3.65
C ALA A 256 -2.52 13.37 -3.00
N TRP A 257 -3.61 12.64 -3.30
CA TRP A 257 -3.76 11.26 -2.86
C TRP A 257 -2.81 10.30 -3.61
N LEU A 258 -2.74 10.36 -4.94
CA LEU A 258 -1.88 9.52 -5.79
C LEU A 258 -0.38 9.77 -5.60
N HIS A 259 0.02 10.96 -5.14
CA HIS A 259 1.43 11.30 -4.89
C HIS A 259 1.79 11.32 -3.40
N GLY A 260 0.85 10.96 -2.53
CA GLY A 260 1.13 10.85 -1.10
C GLY A 260 1.38 12.17 -0.38
N ASP A 261 0.98 13.32 -0.92
CA ASP A 261 1.22 14.64 -0.30
C ASP A 261 0.62 14.75 1.11
N GLN A 262 -0.43 13.98 1.38
CA GLN A 262 -1.05 13.87 2.71
C GLN A 262 -0.64 12.62 3.50
N ALA A 263 0.15 11.72 2.91
CA ALA A 263 0.65 10.54 3.60
C ALA A 263 1.71 10.96 4.63
N VAL A 264 1.66 10.36 5.82
CA VAL A 264 2.73 10.54 6.79
C VAL A 264 3.96 9.81 6.25
N PRO A 265 5.11 10.48 6.09
CA PRO A 265 6.33 9.82 5.62
C PRO A 265 6.67 8.61 6.48
N ILE A 266 7.07 7.51 5.83
CA ILE A 266 7.24 6.18 6.47
C ILE A 266 8.23 6.27 7.63
N GLU A 267 9.35 6.96 7.44
CA GLU A 267 10.40 7.16 8.44
C GLU A 267 9.91 7.89 9.70
N ARG A 268 8.80 8.61 9.62
CA ARG A 268 8.22 9.33 10.76
C ARG A 268 7.23 8.50 11.56
N LEU A 269 6.93 7.27 11.14
CA LEU A 269 6.08 6.34 11.88
C LEU A 269 6.87 5.69 13.02
N THR A 270 6.27 5.63 14.20
CA THR A 270 6.88 5.09 15.40
C THR A 270 6.19 3.80 15.82
N MET A 271 6.97 2.75 16.06
CA MET A 271 6.47 1.43 16.43
C MET A 271 6.24 1.30 17.95
N LEU A 272 5.09 0.76 18.34
CA LEU A 272 4.83 0.19 19.66
C LEU A 272 4.88 -1.32 19.56
N ALA A 273 5.46 -2.00 20.55
CA ALA A 273 5.48 -3.45 20.61
C ALA A 273 5.42 -3.96 22.06
N ASN A 274 4.87 -5.16 22.23
CA ASN A 274 4.96 -5.98 23.45
C ASN A 274 5.34 -7.44 23.13
N GLU A 275 6.00 -7.67 21.98
CA GLU A 275 6.38 -8.98 21.39
C GLU A 275 5.21 -9.90 21.01
N ARG A 276 3.96 -9.41 21.11
CA ARG A 276 2.78 -10.12 20.61
C ARG A 276 1.89 -9.27 19.73
N SER A 277 1.83 -7.98 19.99
CA SER A 277 1.11 -7.02 19.16
C SER A 277 2.06 -5.91 18.77
N VAL A 278 1.83 -5.38 17.59
CA VAL A 278 2.57 -4.24 17.04
C VAL A 278 1.57 -3.19 16.58
N ALA A 279 1.87 -1.94 16.85
CA ALA A 279 1.09 -0.79 16.37
C ALA A 279 2.03 0.27 15.82
N LEU A 280 1.59 1.06 14.83
CA LEU A 280 2.30 2.26 14.41
C LEU A 280 1.56 3.52 14.83
N VAL A 281 2.35 4.51 15.23
CA VAL A 281 1.89 5.81 15.70
C VAL A 281 2.57 6.90 14.86
N THR A 282 1.75 7.78 14.31
CA THR A 282 2.17 8.98 13.59
C THR A 282 2.75 10.05 14.55
N PRO A 283 3.50 11.05 14.03
CA PRO A 283 4.09 12.12 14.85
C PRO A 283 3.07 12.95 15.65
N ASP A 284 1.80 12.95 15.27
CA ASP A 284 0.70 13.67 15.92
C ASP A 284 -0.18 12.77 16.81
N ALA A 285 0.35 11.63 17.27
CA ALA A 285 -0.31 10.67 18.16
C ALA A 285 -1.63 10.09 17.58
N LYS A 286 -1.66 9.82 16.28
CA LYS A 286 -2.64 8.91 15.69
C LYS A 286 -2.03 7.51 15.54
N VAL A 287 -2.66 6.52 16.17
CA VAL A 287 -2.41 5.11 15.90
C VAL A 287 -3.09 4.79 14.58
N ASN A 288 -2.30 4.57 13.53
CA ASN A 288 -2.76 4.38 12.16
C ASN A 288 -2.59 2.94 11.64
N TRP A 289 -1.92 2.09 12.41
CA TRP A 289 -1.74 0.67 12.14
C TRP A 289 -1.86 -0.13 13.44
N LEU A 290 -2.69 -1.17 13.44
CA LEU A 290 -2.76 -2.19 14.49
C LEU A 290 -3.55 -3.40 13.95
N CYS A 291 -2.95 -4.58 14.06
CA CYS A 291 -3.59 -5.87 13.76
C CYS A 291 -4.00 -6.59 15.05
N HIS A 292 -5.04 -7.42 14.95
CA HIS A 292 -5.52 -8.26 16.05
C HIS A 292 -6.24 -9.50 15.49
N PRO A 293 -6.11 -10.69 16.08
CA PRO A 293 -5.39 -11.00 17.34
C PRO A 293 -3.87 -10.96 17.25
N GLU A 294 -3.31 -11.32 16.09
CA GLU A 294 -1.87 -11.41 15.87
C GLU A 294 -1.38 -10.34 14.90
N PRO A 295 -0.06 -10.04 14.86
CA PRO A 295 0.50 -9.05 13.94
C PRO A 295 0.25 -9.36 12.46
N ASP A 296 0.21 -10.63 12.08
CA ASP A 296 -0.10 -11.11 10.73
C ASP A 296 -1.62 -11.25 10.45
N SER A 297 -2.47 -10.97 11.44
CA SER A 297 -3.95 -10.94 11.31
C SER A 297 -4.45 -9.69 10.58
N ALA A 298 -5.75 -9.61 10.31
CA ALA A 298 -6.33 -8.44 9.69
C ALA A 298 -6.21 -7.18 10.58
N ALA A 299 -6.07 -6.02 9.93
CA ALA A 299 -5.92 -4.76 10.63
C ALA A 299 -7.27 -4.28 11.21
N ILE A 300 -7.24 -3.78 12.45
CA ILE A 300 -8.33 -3.01 13.08
C ILE A 300 -8.17 -1.50 12.90
N PHE A 301 -6.93 -1.06 12.68
CA PHE A 301 -6.61 0.27 12.20
C PHE A 301 -5.72 0.11 10.97
N ALA A 302 -6.19 0.60 9.83
CA ALA A 302 -5.49 0.56 8.56
C ALA A 302 -5.42 1.95 7.90
N ASP A 303 -5.47 3.04 8.67
CA ASP A 303 -5.28 4.42 8.17
C ASP A 303 -3.97 4.60 7.40
N LEU A 304 -2.95 3.80 7.71
CA LEU A 304 -1.71 3.71 6.92
C LEU A 304 -1.96 3.41 5.43
N LEU A 305 -2.85 2.48 5.13
CA LEU A 305 -3.12 2.00 3.76
C LEU A 305 -4.44 2.54 3.19
N GLY A 306 -5.36 2.97 4.06
CA GLY A 306 -6.71 3.36 3.67
C GLY A 306 -7.14 4.75 4.09
N GLY A 307 -6.25 5.52 4.71
CA GLY A 307 -6.57 6.81 5.30
C GLY A 307 -7.65 6.71 6.41
N PRO A 308 -8.23 7.85 6.83
CA PRO A 308 -9.07 7.87 8.03
C PRO A 308 -10.28 6.93 8.01
N ALA A 309 -10.78 6.61 6.81
CA ALA A 309 -11.91 5.71 6.60
C ALA A 309 -11.59 4.24 6.91
N ALA A 310 -10.32 3.82 6.79
CA ALA A 310 -9.85 2.48 7.12
C ALA A 310 -9.39 2.34 8.58
N GLY A 311 -9.70 3.34 9.40
CA GLY A 311 -9.70 3.22 10.85
C GLY A 311 -8.43 3.70 11.51
N HIS A 312 -8.63 4.39 12.64
CA HIS A 312 -7.56 5.00 13.41
C HIS A 312 -8.00 5.29 14.84
N PHE A 313 -7.02 5.60 15.68
CA PHE A 313 -7.23 6.15 17.02
C PHE A 313 -6.34 7.38 17.22
N SER A 314 -6.92 8.59 17.21
CA SER A 314 -6.16 9.85 17.32
C SER A 314 -6.42 10.61 18.62
N ILE A 315 -5.38 11.25 19.13
CA ILE A 315 -5.46 12.21 20.23
C ILE A 315 -4.69 13.47 19.83
N LYS A 316 -5.38 14.61 19.76
CA LYS A 316 -4.76 15.89 19.38
C LYS A 316 -5.28 17.06 20.22
N PRO A 317 -4.52 18.16 20.38
CA PRO A 317 -5.04 19.37 21.01
C PRO A 317 -6.25 19.93 20.25
N GLU A 318 -7.23 20.47 20.97
CA GLU A 318 -8.46 21.01 20.37
C GLU A 318 -8.19 22.17 19.39
N HIS A 319 -7.22 23.02 19.69
CA HIS A 319 -6.87 24.18 18.87
C HIS A 319 -5.76 23.92 17.83
N GLY A 320 -5.56 22.66 17.41
CA GLY A 320 -4.82 22.33 16.19
C GLY A 320 -3.32 22.68 16.18
N SER A 321 -2.63 22.65 17.32
CA SER A 321 -1.18 22.91 17.36
C SER A 321 -0.37 21.71 16.87
N LEU A 322 0.73 21.98 16.15
CA LEU A 322 1.72 20.95 15.79
C LEU A 322 2.41 20.38 17.04
N PRO A 323 2.76 19.08 17.04
CA PRO A 323 3.57 18.48 18.09
C PRO A 323 4.94 19.17 18.21
N LEU A 324 5.42 19.34 19.45
CA LEU A 324 6.78 19.79 19.75
C LEU A 324 7.82 18.68 19.55
N GLY A 325 7.39 17.42 19.59
CA GLY A 325 8.26 16.26 19.37
C GLY A 325 7.60 14.96 19.81
N GLN A 326 8.11 13.87 19.25
CA GLN A 326 7.77 12.50 19.63
C GLN A 326 9.08 11.76 19.94
N ARG A 327 9.08 10.94 20.99
CA ARG A 327 10.27 10.16 21.39
C ARG A 327 9.89 8.88 22.10
N TYR A 328 10.78 7.91 22.09
CA TYR A 328 10.74 6.81 23.05
C TYR A 328 11.20 7.28 24.43
N LEU A 329 10.62 6.71 25.49
CA LEU A 329 11.29 6.71 26.79
C LEU A 329 12.57 5.86 26.67
N PRO A 330 13.72 6.33 27.18
CA PRO A 330 15.01 5.66 26.98
C PRO A 330 14.97 4.18 27.38
N GLY A 331 15.51 3.32 26.50
CA GLY A 331 15.56 1.87 26.76
C GLY A 331 14.20 1.14 26.70
N THR A 332 13.13 1.78 26.21
CA THR A 332 11.78 1.17 26.16
C THR A 332 11.11 1.27 24.78
N MET A 333 9.95 0.60 24.66
CA MET A 333 8.98 0.76 23.57
C MET A 333 7.79 1.68 23.94
N ILE A 334 7.93 2.50 24.99
CA ILE A 334 6.91 3.48 25.39
C ILE A 334 7.17 4.79 24.64
N VAL A 335 6.13 5.35 24.04
CA VAL A 335 6.24 6.57 23.21
C VAL A 335 5.57 7.75 23.90
N GLU A 336 6.24 8.89 23.90
CA GLU A 336 5.71 10.18 24.32
C GLU A 336 5.57 11.11 23.12
N THR A 337 4.36 11.63 22.89
CA THR A 337 4.10 12.72 21.93
C THR A 337 3.71 13.98 22.70
N ARG A 338 4.46 15.06 22.51
CA ARG A 338 4.38 16.27 23.32
C ARG A 338 3.90 17.48 22.52
N TRP A 339 3.01 18.26 23.13
CA TRP A 339 2.66 19.62 22.75
C TRP A 339 2.95 20.58 23.92
N SER A 340 2.69 21.89 23.74
CA SER A 340 2.98 22.90 24.77
C SER A 340 2.33 22.61 26.14
N ARG A 341 1.10 22.09 26.17
CA ARG A 341 0.33 21.83 27.41
C ARG A 341 -0.40 20.48 27.39
N LEU A 342 0.05 19.56 26.53
CA LEU A 342 -0.50 18.22 26.37
C LEU A 342 0.65 17.24 26.18
N LEU A 343 0.56 16.08 26.81
CA LEU A 343 1.47 14.96 26.64
C LEU A 343 0.64 13.69 26.54
N VAL A 344 0.85 12.95 25.45
CA VAL A 344 0.27 11.63 25.24
C VAL A 344 1.37 10.60 25.43
N THR A 345 1.15 9.63 26.30
CA THR A 345 2.03 8.48 26.50
C THR A 345 1.30 7.23 26.01
N ASP A 346 1.87 6.56 25.01
CA ASP A 346 1.31 5.37 24.37
C ASP A 346 2.19 4.15 24.64
N TYR A 347 1.58 3.02 25.03
CA TYR A 347 2.28 1.73 25.16
C TYR A 347 1.33 0.54 25.02
N LEU A 348 1.88 -0.60 24.62
CA LEU A 348 1.20 -1.90 24.66
C LEU A 348 1.53 -2.61 25.98
N GLU A 349 0.50 -3.05 26.70
CA GLU A 349 0.67 -3.71 27.99
C GLU A 349 1.25 -5.13 27.83
N HIS A 350 2.10 -5.55 28.77
CA HIS A 350 2.74 -6.87 28.79
C HIS A 350 1.99 -7.84 29.71
N ASP A 351 2.37 -9.12 29.68
CA ASP A 351 1.88 -10.17 30.58
C ASP A 351 0.36 -10.40 30.51
N LEU A 352 -0.21 -10.28 29.31
CA LEU A 352 -1.61 -10.56 29.00
C LEU A 352 -1.79 -12.01 28.50
N ALA A 353 -3.03 -12.50 28.53
CA ALA A 353 -3.38 -13.77 27.91
C ALA A 353 -3.14 -13.76 26.39
N SER A 354 -2.83 -14.92 25.79
CA SER A 354 -2.42 -15.12 24.38
C SER A 354 -3.47 -14.81 23.30
N HIS A 355 -4.62 -14.25 23.63
CA HIS A 355 -5.61 -13.76 22.67
C HIS A 355 -5.90 -12.26 22.87
N ARG A 356 -5.22 -11.61 23.83
CA ARG A 356 -5.55 -10.26 24.28
C ARG A 356 -4.51 -9.22 23.84
N THR A 357 -4.98 -8.07 23.40
CA THR A 357 -4.15 -6.89 23.09
C THR A 357 -4.70 -5.69 23.84
N ASP A 358 -3.89 -5.09 24.72
CA ASP A 358 -4.26 -3.86 25.42
C ASP A 358 -3.33 -2.71 25.02
N LEU A 359 -3.88 -1.74 24.30
CA LEU A 359 -3.24 -0.47 24.00
C LEU A 359 -3.69 0.57 25.03
N VAL A 360 -2.72 1.07 25.81
CA VAL A 360 -2.95 2.09 26.83
C VAL A 360 -2.46 3.44 26.35
N ARG A 361 -3.34 4.43 26.42
CA ARG A 361 -3.05 5.81 26.03
C ARG A 361 -3.36 6.75 27.19
N ARG A 362 -2.32 7.37 27.72
CA ARG A 362 -2.39 8.28 28.88
C ARG A 362 -2.26 9.72 28.42
N ILE A 363 -3.32 10.50 28.63
CA ILE A 363 -3.38 11.92 28.27
C ILE A 363 -3.15 12.75 29.53
N SER A 364 -2.09 13.55 29.55
CA SER A 364 -1.75 14.45 30.67
C SER A 364 -1.52 15.87 30.17
N GLY A 365 -1.69 16.86 31.04
CA GLY A 365 -1.56 18.27 30.67
C GLY A 365 -2.68 19.13 31.25
N SER A 366 -2.91 20.29 30.63
CA SER A 366 -3.86 21.30 31.12
C SER A 366 -4.73 21.95 30.03
N THR A 367 -4.57 21.52 28.77
CA THR A 367 -5.39 21.95 27.63
C THR A 367 -6.37 20.86 27.20
N ASN A 368 -7.37 21.24 26.40
CA ASN A 368 -8.35 20.31 25.85
C ASN A 368 -7.72 19.42 24.78
N ALA A 369 -8.05 18.14 24.81
CA ALA A 369 -7.68 17.15 23.80
C ALA A 369 -8.93 16.59 23.13
N VAL A 370 -8.89 16.51 21.81
CA VAL A 370 -9.90 15.84 20.98
C VAL A 370 -9.43 14.41 20.76
N ILE A 371 -10.30 13.47 21.10
CA ILE A 371 -10.11 12.04 20.89
C ILE A 371 -11.03 11.61 19.75
N THR A 372 -10.52 10.79 18.83
CA THR A 372 -11.34 10.13 17.82
C THR A 372 -10.98 8.65 17.80
N PHE A 373 -11.98 7.81 18.02
CA PHE A 373 -11.88 6.35 18.02
C PHE A 373 -12.74 5.80 16.89
N ALA A 374 -12.07 5.23 15.89
CA ALA A 374 -12.68 4.71 14.67
C ALA A 374 -12.07 3.34 14.32
N PRO A 375 -12.33 2.27 15.10
CA PRO A 375 -11.95 0.92 14.72
C PRO A 375 -12.64 0.50 13.42
N ARG A 376 -11.88 -0.18 12.55
CA ARG A 376 -12.32 -0.71 11.25
C ARG A 376 -11.70 -2.11 11.05
N PRO A 377 -12.21 -3.13 11.76
CA PRO A 377 -11.73 -4.51 11.66
C PRO A 377 -11.84 -5.07 10.25
N GLU A 378 -11.06 -6.11 9.98
CA GLU A 378 -10.97 -6.73 8.65
C GLU A 378 -10.61 -5.71 7.55
N PHE A 379 -9.68 -4.81 7.85
CA PHE A 379 -9.30 -3.71 6.94
C PHE A 379 -10.49 -2.81 6.55
N GLY A 380 -11.47 -2.68 7.45
CA GLY A 380 -12.69 -1.90 7.26
C GLY A 380 -13.83 -2.60 6.52
N GLN A 381 -13.72 -3.91 6.26
CA GLN A 381 -14.76 -4.69 5.57
C GLN A 381 -15.94 -5.06 6.47
N VAL A 382 -15.77 -5.00 7.79
CA VAL A 382 -16.82 -5.37 8.76
C VAL A 382 -17.43 -4.11 9.39
N PRO A 383 -18.77 -3.97 9.40
CA PRO A 383 -19.43 -2.84 10.06
C PRO A 383 -19.30 -2.92 11.59
N VAL A 384 -18.98 -1.80 12.23
CA VAL A 384 -18.95 -1.69 13.69
C VAL A 384 -20.06 -0.79 14.23
N ARG A 385 -20.53 -1.12 15.43
CA ARG A 385 -21.41 -0.27 16.26
C ARG A 385 -20.85 -0.17 17.68
N PHE A 386 -21.25 0.87 18.39
CA PHE A 386 -20.85 1.11 19.78
C PHE A 386 -22.04 1.03 20.72
N LEU A 387 -21.86 0.27 21.80
CA LEU A 387 -22.71 0.35 22.97
C LEU A 387 -22.01 1.22 24.02
N ARG A 388 -22.68 2.31 24.43
CA ARG A 388 -22.19 3.15 25.53
C ARG A 388 -22.36 2.42 26.85
N GLU A 389 -21.29 2.34 27.62
CA GLU A 389 -21.26 1.76 28.96
C GLU A 389 -20.72 2.79 29.95
N ARG A 390 -20.95 2.56 31.25
CA ARG A 390 -20.52 3.49 32.31
C ARG A 390 -19.01 3.75 32.30
N GLU A 391 -18.24 2.73 31.94
CA GLU A 391 -16.78 2.74 31.95
C GLU A 391 -16.17 2.98 30.55
N GLY A 392 -16.97 3.23 29.50
CA GLY A 392 -16.47 3.50 28.16
C GLY A 392 -17.39 2.99 27.03
N LEU A 393 -16.79 2.36 26.01
CA LEU A 393 -17.50 1.85 24.84
C LEU A 393 -17.26 0.36 24.66
N ARG A 394 -18.30 -0.38 24.28
CA ARG A 394 -18.18 -1.74 23.74
C ARG A 394 -18.34 -1.70 22.24
N VAL A 395 -17.44 -2.34 21.51
CA VAL A 395 -17.51 -2.47 20.05
C VAL A 395 -18.24 -3.77 19.73
N VAL A 396 -19.25 -3.69 18.86
CA VAL A 396 -20.02 -4.85 18.41
C VAL A 396 -20.01 -4.94 16.88
N GLY A 397 -20.20 -6.15 16.36
CA GLY A 397 -20.11 -6.46 14.93
C GLY A 397 -18.81 -7.16 14.53
N THR A 398 -17.88 -7.35 15.47
CA THR A 398 -16.57 -7.96 15.26
C THR A 398 -16.56 -9.43 15.67
N SER A 399 -15.68 -10.25 15.07
CA SER A 399 -15.44 -11.63 15.50
C SER A 399 -14.85 -11.71 16.91
N ASP A 400 -13.88 -10.84 17.18
CA ASP A 400 -13.16 -10.78 18.44
C ASP A 400 -13.74 -9.71 19.35
N PRO A 401 -13.96 -10.01 20.64
CA PRO A 401 -14.54 -9.05 21.57
C PRO A 401 -13.61 -7.86 21.79
N MET A 402 -14.17 -6.66 21.81
CA MET A 402 -13.40 -5.42 21.89
C MET A 402 -14.12 -4.35 22.70
N VAL A 403 -13.39 -3.71 23.61
CA VAL A 403 -13.89 -2.61 24.45
C VAL A 403 -12.86 -1.48 24.49
N LEU A 404 -13.36 -0.25 24.58
CA LEU A 404 -12.57 0.93 24.90
C LEU A 404 -12.95 1.42 26.30
N ARG A 405 -12.16 1.02 27.29
CA ARG A 405 -12.32 1.54 28.65
C ARG A 405 -11.82 2.99 28.70
N SER A 406 -12.69 3.90 29.11
CA SER A 406 -12.49 5.35 29.08
C SER A 406 -13.31 6.04 30.17
N PRO A 407 -13.00 5.81 31.46
CA PRO A 407 -13.81 6.28 32.58
C PRO A 407 -13.91 7.81 32.58
N GLY A 408 -15.14 8.32 32.69
CA GLY A 408 -15.41 9.76 32.73
C GLY A 408 -15.29 10.48 31.39
N VAL A 409 -15.18 9.75 30.27
CA VAL A 409 -15.22 10.31 28.92
C VAL A 409 -16.64 10.23 28.37
N ASP A 410 -17.16 11.38 27.92
CA ASP A 410 -18.44 11.45 27.23
C ASP A 410 -18.23 11.41 25.72
N TRP A 411 -18.88 10.47 25.05
CA TRP A 411 -18.63 10.13 23.65
C TRP A 411 -19.79 10.56 22.75
N GLU A 412 -19.51 11.42 21.79
CA GLU A 412 -20.36 11.66 20.64
C GLU A 412 -20.13 10.57 19.60
N ILE A 413 -21.18 9.81 19.27
CA ILE A 413 -21.11 8.74 18.27
C ILE A 413 -21.78 9.23 17.00
N THR A 414 -21.08 9.12 15.89
CA THR A 414 -21.57 9.42 14.55
C THR A 414 -21.52 8.16 13.70
N SER A 415 -22.46 8.01 12.78
CA SER A 415 -22.51 6.89 11.84
C SER A 415 -22.62 7.40 10.42
N ASP A 416 -21.93 6.73 9.50
CA ASP A 416 -22.10 6.89 8.04
C ASP A 416 -23.08 5.85 7.45
N GLY A 417 -23.79 5.11 8.31
CA GLY A 417 -24.70 4.02 7.95
C GLY A 417 -24.03 2.63 7.99
N VAL A 418 -22.72 2.54 7.73
CA VAL A 418 -21.98 1.27 7.75
C VAL A 418 -21.12 1.17 9.00
N GLN A 419 -20.40 2.22 9.34
CA GLN A 419 -19.45 2.28 10.43
C GLN A 419 -19.85 3.35 11.44
N GLU A 420 -19.47 3.15 12.70
CA GLU A 420 -19.56 4.19 13.73
C GLU A 420 -18.17 4.73 14.07
N THR A 421 -18.13 6.02 14.42
CA THR A 421 -16.95 6.72 14.93
C THR A 421 -17.33 7.49 16.19
N ALA A 422 -16.54 7.29 17.25
CA ALA A 422 -16.74 7.97 18.53
C ALA A 422 -15.74 9.13 18.67
N ARG A 423 -16.23 10.29 19.06
CA ARG A 423 -15.43 11.50 19.29
C ARG A 423 -15.71 12.05 20.69
N ALA A 424 -14.68 12.53 21.36
CA ALA A 424 -14.80 13.17 22.66
C ALA A 424 -13.84 14.36 22.78
N VAL A 425 -14.22 15.34 23.60
CA VAL A 425 -13.30 16.40 24.04
C VAL A 425 -13.09 16.22 25.53
N VAL A 426 -11.83 16.03 25.92
CA VAL A 426 -11.46 15.83 27.33
C VAL A 426 -10.47 16.91 27.77
N ARG A 427 -10.48 17.21 29.05
CA ARG A 427 -9.49 18.11 29.65
C ARG A 427 -8.75 17.38 30.77
N PRO A 428 -7.51 16.88 30.52
CA PRO A 428 -6.67 16.39 31.60
C PRO A 428 -6.44 17.49 32.65
N ARG A 429 -6.27 17.08 33.90
CA ARG A 429 -5.87 17.97 34.99
C ARG A 429 -4.51 17.53 35.51
N GLU A 430 -3.79 18.47 36.12
CA GLU A 430 -2.53 18.15 36.78
C GLU A 430 -2.74 17.06 37.84
N GLY A 431 -1.92 16.00 37.80
CA GLY A 431 -2.06 14.82 38.68
C GLY A 431 -3.23 13.88 38.36
N ALA A 432 -4.15 14.23 37.46
CA ALA A 432 -5.29 13.40 37.07
C ALA A 432 -5.34 13.25 35.53
N PRO A 433 -4.56 12.32 34.98
CA PRO A 433 -4.57 12.05 33.54
C PRO A 433 -5.90 11.42 33.11
N VAL A 434 -6.22 11.55 31.82
CA VAL A 434 -7.29 10.77 31.19
C VAL A 434 -6.67 9.50 30.64
N LEU A 435 -7.25 8.34 30.97
CA LEU A 435 -6.78 7.03 30.54
C LEU A 435 -7.75 6.44 29.52
N LEU A 436 -7.21 5.97 28.41
CA LEU A 436 -7.92 5.22 27.39
C LEU A 436 -7.24 3.86 27.24
N GLU A 437 -8.01 2.79 27.37
CA GLU A 437 -7.50 1.42 27.24
C GLU A 437 -8.34 0.71 26.18
N LEU A 438 -7.79 0.59 24.97
CA LEU A 438 -8.36 -0.26 23.94
C LEU A 438 -7.96 -1.70 24.28
N ARG A 439 -8.94 -2.53 24.60
CA ARG A 439 -8.76 -3.94 24.93
C ARG A 439 -9.42 -4.77 23.83
N CYS A 440 -8.63 -5.56 23.13
CA CYS A 440 -9.08 -6.49 22.11
C CYS A 440 -8.89 -7.93 22.62
N GLY A 441 -9.77 -8.84 22.23
CA GLY A 441 -9.81 -10.22 22.71
C GLY A 441 -10.52 -10.36 24.08
N THR A 442 -11.16 -9.31 24.59
CA THR A 442 -11.94 -9.38 25.82
C THR A 442 -13.11 -8.40 25.82
N ASP A 443 -14.19 -8.80 26.49
CA ASP A 443 -15.40 -8.02 26.69
C ASP A 443 -15.41 -7.34 28.09
N ASP A 444 -14.36 -7.56 28.88
CA ASP A 444 -14.18 -7.03 30.23
C ASP A 444 -13.71 -5.56 30.19
N ILE A 445 -14.66 -4.66 30.45
CA ILE A 445 -14.43 -3.22 30.57
C ILE A 445 -14.10 -2.78 32.00
N SER A 446 -14.05 -3.71 32.96
CA SER A 446 -13.87 -3.37 34.37
C SER A 446 -12.50 -2.74 34.64
N GLU A 447 -12.40 -2.05 35.77
CA GLU A 447 -11.14 -1.46 36.21
C GLU A 447 -10.07 -2.54 36.39
N ASN A 448 -8.86 -2.27 35.88
CA ASN A 448 -7.73 -3.16 36.09
C ASN A 448 -7.35 -3.11 37.58
N PRO A 449 -7.21 -4.27 38.27
CA PRO A 449 -6.81 -4.29 39.68
C PRO A 449 -5.46 -3.59 39.97
N LEU A 450 -4.60 -3.49 38.96
CA LEU A 450 -3.34 -2.76 39.04
C LEU A 450 -3.49 -1.36 38.46
N ALA A 451 -3.06 -0.37 39.24
CA ALA A 451 -2.98 1.02 38.79
C ALA A 451 -2.14 1.13 37.50
N GLU A 452 -2.54 2.02 36.59
CA GLU A 452 -1.86 2.26 35.31
C GLU A 452 -0.37 2.55 35.48
N SER A 453 0.01 3.34 36.50
CA SER A 453 1.42 3.65 36.74
C SER A 453 2.26 2.38 36.99
N VAL A 454 1.72 1.42 37.75
CA VAL A 454 2.40 0.14 38.02
C VAL A 454 2.51 -0.71 36.75
N ARG A 455 1.45 -0.74 35.94
CA ARG A 455 1.44 -1.49 34.67
C ARG A 455 2.42 -0.90 33.66
N ARG A 456 2.47 0.43 33.56
CA ARG A 456 3.42 1.16 32.73
C ARG A 456 4.86 0.95 33.19
N ASP A 457 5.11 0.97 34.50
CA ASP A 457 6.45 0.71 35.05
C ASP A 457 6.90 -0.74 34.78
N ARG A 458 5.99 -1.72 34.81
CA ARG A 458 6.29 -3.11 34.38
C ARG A 458 6.62 -3.18 32.89
N ALA A 459 5.84 -2.54 32.04
CA ALA A 459 6.12 -2.47 30.61
C ALA A 459 7.47 -1.78 30.34
N ALA A 460 7.79 -0.71 31.06
CA ALA A 460 9.09 -0.04 30.95
C ALA A 460 10.23 -0.96 31.40
N GLY A 461 10.11 -1.56 32.58
CA GLY A 461 11.09 -2.48 33.16
C GLY A 461 11.40 -3.66 32.25
N TYR A 462 10.37 -4.25 31.62
CA TYR A 462 10.54 -5.35 30.68
C TYR A 462 11.54 -5.07 29.55
N TRP A 463 11.45 -3.87 28.97
CA TRP A 463 12.35 -3.44 27.91
C TRP A 463 13.69 -2.96 28.44
N SER A 464 13.69 -2.13 29.50
CA SER A 464 14.92 -1.52 30.01
C SER A 464 15.85 -2.54 30.66
N ASP A 465 15.30 -3.54 31.36
CA ASP A 465 16.09 -4.58 32.02
C ASP A 465 16.78 -5.47 31.00
N TRP A 466 16.10 -5.78 29.89
CA TRP A 466 16.72 -6.50 28.77
C TRP A 466 17.77 -5.64 28.05
N ALA A 467 17.45 -4.38 27.77
CA ALA A 467 18.38 -3.45 27.14
C ALA A 467 19.68 -3.31 27.94
N ALA A 468 19.60 -3.31 29.27
CA ALA A 468 20.76 -3.24 30.17
C ALA A 468 21.66 -4.50 30.10
N GLY A 469 21.15 -5.62 29.60
CA GLY A 469 21.91 -6.85 29.40
C GLY A 469 22.73 -6.90 28.11
N LEU A 470 22.51 -5.95 27.19
CA LEU A 470 23.14 -5.96 25.87
C LEU A 470 24.61 -5.48 25.92
N LYS A 471 25.41 -6.00 24.99
CA LYS A 471 26.78 -5.59 24.70
C LYS A 471 26.79 -4.74 23.45
N LEU A 472 26.65 -3.43 23.62
CA LEU A 472 26.54 -2.48 22.52
C LEU A 472 27.91 -1.98 22.05
N PRO A 473 28.09 -1.74 20.74
CA PRO A 473 29.29 -1.08 20.20
C PRO A 473 29.40 0.38 20.65
N THR A 474 30.60 0.95 20.52
CA THR A 474 30.88 2.36 20.87
C THR A 474 30.43 3.34 19.78
N VAL A 475 30.40 2.89 18.53
CA VAL A 475 29.87 3.65 17.40
C VAL A 475 28.34 3.60 17.43
N GLN A 476 27.69 4.77 17.43
CA GLN A 476 26.22 4.92 17.36
C GLN A 476 25.44 4.10 18.41
N THR A 477 25.96 4.00 19.64
CA THR A 477 25.43 3.15 20.73
C THR A 477 23.92 3.28 20.92
N ASP A 478 23.37 4.50 20.95
CA ASP A 478 21.94 4.74 21.19
C ASP A 478 21.07 4.26 20.02
N LEU A 479 21.53 4.43 18.78
CA LEU A 479 20.81 3.99 17.58
C LEU A 479 20.90 2.46 17.41
N VAL A 480 22.02 1.86 17.80
CA VAL A 480 22.17 0.40 17.87
C VAL A 480 21.25 -0.18 18.94
N LEU A 481 21.14 0.46 20.11
CA LEU A 481 20.16 0.06 21.14
C LEU A 481 18.73 0.15 20.60
N ARG A 482 18.38 1.23 19.88
CA ARG A 482 17.07 1.39 19.26
C ARG A 482 16.79 0.31 18.22
N SER A 483 17.79 -0.03 17.40
CA SER A 483 17.68 -1.10 16.42
C SER A 483 17.50 -2.46 17.09
N ALA A 484 18.25 -2.76 18.15
CA ALA A 484 18.09 -4.01 18.91
C ALA A 484 16.70 -4.12 19.56
N LEU A 485 16.18 -3.04 20.17
CA LEU A 485 14.81 -2.99 20.69
C LEU A 485 13.76 -3.21 19.60
N THR A 486 14.00 -2.65 18.40
CA THR A 486 13.11 -2.82 17.24
C THR A 486 13.09 -4.27 16.77
N LEU A 487 14.25 -4.89 16.58
CA LEU A 487 14.37 -6.31 16.24
C LEU A 487 13.69 -7.19 17.28
N ARG A 488 13.89 -6.91 18.57
CA ARG A 488 13.18 -7.64 19.63
C ARG A 488 11.67 -7.43 19.58
N GLY A 489 11.21 -6.22 19.28
CA GLY A 489 9.79 -5.93 19.07
C GLY A 489 9.14 -6.73 17.93
N LEU A 490 9.94 -7.18 16.96
CA LEU A 490 9.50 -8.05 15.85
C LEU A 490 9.55 -9.55 16.18
N VAL A 491 10.12 -9.94 17.33
CA VAL A 491 10.09 -11.32 17.83
C VAL A 491 8.71 -11.61 18.39
N HIS A 492 8.07 -12.65 17.86
CA HIS A 492 6.79 -13.13 18.36
C HIS A 492 7.00 -14.06 19.56
N LYS A 493 6.74 -13.57 20.77
CA LYS A 493 7.09 -14.23 22.04
C LYS A 493 6.49 -15.63 22.20
N GLU A 494 5.27 -15.84 21.73
CA GLU A 494 4.55 -17.11 21.96
C GLU A 494 5.13 -18.26 21.14
N SER A 495 5.46 -18.00 19.87
CA SER A 495 5.98 -19.02 18.96
C SER A 495 7.50 -19.04 18.89
N GLY A 496 8.16 -17.88 19.03
CA GLY A 496 9.58 -17.68 18.80
C GLY A 496 9.93 -17.27 17.36
N SER A 497 8.94 -17.18 16.45
CA SER A 497 9.16 -16.67 15.09
C SER A 497 9.51 -15.19 15.10
N ILE A 498 10.10 -14.69 14.00
CA ILE A 498 10.52 -13.30 13.88
C ILE A 498 9.93 -12.73 12.58
N MET A 499 9.22 -11.60 12.68
CA MET A 499 8.65 -10.93 11.50
C MET A 499 9.74 -10.26 10.66
N ALA A 500 9.58 -10.28 9.33
CA ALA A 500 10.44 -9.51 8.42
C ALA A 500 10.23 -7.99 8.58
N ALA A 501 8.98 -7.55 8.74
CA ALA A 501 8.61 -6.18 9.10
C ALA A 501 7.26 -6.12 9.84
N ALA A 502 6.93 -4.95 10.40
CA ALA A 502 5.66 -4.75 11.12
C ALA A 502 4.44 -4.48 10.22
N THR A 503 4.65 -4.24 8.92
CA THR A 503 3.62 -3.76 7.99
C THR A 503 3.48 -4.65 6.77
N THR A 504 2.40 -4.40 6.03
CA THR A 504 2.19 -4.88 4.67
C THR A 504 2.00 -3.71 3.72
N SER A 505 2.32 -3.95 2.45
CA SER A 505 1.89 -3.17 1.29
C SER A 505 2.31 -1.71 1.34
N LEU A 506 3.45 -1.43 1.97
CA LEU A 506 4.16 -0.18 1.73
C LEU A 506 4.96 -0.29 0.41
N PRO A 507 5.05 0.80 -0.36
CA PRO A 507 5.56 0.74 -1.73
C PRO A 507 7.07 0.78 -1.86
N GLU A 508 7.63 -0.03 -2.75
CA GLU A 508 8.99 0.14 -3.29
C GLU A 508 9.07 1.35 -4.27
N GLU A 509 7.93 1.85 -4.76
CA GLU A 509 7.81 3.10 -5.54
C GLU A 509 6.45 3.77 -5.23
N LEU A 510 6.44 5.07 -4.89
CA LEU A 510 5.20 5.77 -4.58
C LEU A 510 4.23 5.75 -5.77
N GLY A 511 3.01 5.28 -5.53
CA GLY A 511 1.98 5.08 -6.57
C GLY A 511 2.17 3.80 -7.39
N GLY A 512 3.27 3.06 -7.17
CA GLY A 512 3.65 1.85 -7.89
C GLY A 512 2.93 0.58 -7.42
N VAL A 513 3.29 -0.53 -8.07
CA VAL A 513 2.63 -1.85 -7.90
C VAL A 513 3.37 -2.85 -7.02
N ARG A 514 4.58 -2.46 -6.58
CA ARG A 514 5.52 -3.26 -5.80
C ARG A 514 5.24 -3.04 -4.31
N ASN A 515 4.23 -3.74 -3.80
CA ASN A 515 3.71 -3.58 -2.44
C ASN A 515 3.44 -4.96 -1.84
N TRP A 516 4.20 -5.38 -0.81
CA TRP A 516 4.22 -6.77 -0.33
C TRP A 516 3.89 -6.90 1.15
N ASP A 517 3.37 -8.06 1.58
CA ASP A 517 3.11 -8.34 3.00
C ASP A 517 4.32 -8.98 3.68
N TYR A 518 4.93 -8.26 4.63
CA TYR A 518 6.17 -8.64 5.32
C TYR A 518 5.95 -9.06 6.79
N ARG A 519 4.69 -9.23 7.21
CA ARG A 519 4.35 -9.54 8.62
C ARG A 519 4.59 -11.01 9.00
N TYR A 520 5.20 -11.78 8.11
CA TYR A 520 5.45 -13.20 8.26
C TYR A 520 6.91 -13.49 8.64
N CYS A 521 7.20 -14.75 8.95
CA CYS A 521 8.54 -15.20 9.27
C CYS A 521 9.21 -15.78 8.03
N TRP A 522 10.05 -14.99 7.37
CA TRP A 522 11.03 -15.51 6.42
C TRP A 522 12.16 -16.20 7.18
N LEU A 523 12.50 -17.41 6.76
CA LEU A 523 13.52 -18.20 7.44
C LEU A 523 14.90 -17.52 7.42
N ARG A 524 15.24 -16.88 6.30
CA ARG A 524 16.47 -16.09 6.14
C ARG A 524 16.48 -14.88 7.08
N ASP A 525 15.43 -14.07 7.01
CA ASP A 525 15.28 -12.83 7.78
C ASP A 525 15.29 -13.11 9.29
N GLY A 526 14.55 -14.13 9.72
CA GLY A 526 14.50 -14.57 11.10
C GLY A 526 15.85 -15.09 11.60
N ALA A 527 16.54 -15.90 10.81
CA ALA A 527 17.87 -16.40 11.17
C ALA A 527 18.90 -15.27 11.31
N MET A 528 18.91 -14.32 10.37
CA MET A 528 19.81 -13.16 10.40
C MET A 528 19.48 -12.21 11.54
N THR A 529 18.18 -11.99 11.83
CA THR A 529 17.75 -11.16 12.96
C THR A 529 18.17 -11.77 14.29
N ALA A 530 17.94 -13.08 14.47
CA ALA A 530 18.41 -13.80 15.65
C ALA A 530 19.94 -13.74 15.80
N ALA A 531 20.69 -13.85 14.70
CA ALA A 531 22.14 -13.74 14.72
C ALA A 531 22.62 -12.34 15.15
N ALA A 532 21.96 -11.28 14.66
CA ALA A 532 22.24 -9.91 15.07
C ALA A 532 21.93 -9.67 16.56
N LEU A 533 20.90 -10.29 17.11
CA LEU A 533 20.61 -10.24 18.55
C LEU A 533 21.65 -11.03 19.37
N VAL A 534 22.11 -12.18 18.87
CA VAL A 534 23.19 -12.96 19.49
C VAL A 534 24.49 -12.15 19.55
N SER A 535 24.82 -11.39 18.50
CA SER A 535 26.05 -10.60 18.43
C SER A 535 26.10 -9.47 19.47
N VAL A 536 24.95 -8.97 19.92
CA VAL A 536 24.82 -8.00 21.03
C VAL A 536 24.52 -8.67 22.38
N GLY A 537 24.60 -10.00 22.47
CA GLY A 537 24.51 -10.76 23.74
C GLY A 537 23.11 -11.24 24.12
N SER A 538 22.12 -11.17 23.23
CA SER A 538 20.77 -11.67 23.47
C SER A 538 20.57 -13.04 22.82
N TYR A 539 20.41 -14.09 23.63
CA TYR A 539 20.40 -15.48 23.14
C TYR A 539 19.03 -16.15 23.18
N ALA A 540 18.07 -15.62 23.94
CA ALA A 540 16.77 -16.25 24.15
C ALA A 540 15.90 -16.20 22.89
N GLU A 541 16.02 -15.13 22.11
CA GLU A 541 15.31 -14.93 20.86
C GLU A 541 15.78 -15.92 19.79
N ALA A 542 17.09 -16.22 19.75
CA ALA A 542 17.63 -17.26 18.90
C ALA A 542 17.14 -18.66 19.29
N ASP A 543 17.04 -18.98 20.59
CA ASP A 543 16.42 -20.23 21.05
C ASP A 543 14.96 -20.34 20.62
N GLY A 544 14.21 -19.25 20.77
CA GLY A 544 12.81 -19.16 20.35
C GLY A 544 12.67 -19.48 18.87
N PHE A 545 13.48 -18.81 18.03
CA PHE A 545 13.47 -19.02 16.59
C PHE A 545 13.86 -20.45 16.19
N LEU A 546 14.93 -21.00 16.77
CA LEU A 546 15.35 -22.37 16.48
C LEU A 546 14.31 -23.38 16.93
N LYS A 547 13.71 -23.19 18.11
CA LYS A 547 12.61 -24.05 18.59
C LYS A 547 11.41 -24.00 17.64
N TRP A 548 11.04 -22.81 17.17
CA TRP A 548 9.99 -22.62 16.18
C TRP A 548 10.33 -23.36 14.88
N LEU A 549 11.55 -23.21 14.37
CA LEU A 549 12.01 -23.87 13.14
C LEU A 549 12.05 -25.40 13.29
N HIS A 550 12.48 -25.92 14.43
CA HIS A 550 12.37 -27.36 14.74
C HIS A 550 10.91 -27.82 14.65
N GLY A 551 9.96 -27.04 15.19
CA GLY A 551 8.53 -27.30 15.05
C GLY A 551 8.05 -27.31 13.60
N VAL A 552 8.51 -26.37 12.76
CA VAL A 552 8.22 -26.37 11.31
C VAL A 552 8.76 -27.64 10.65
N LEU A 553 10.00 -28.00 10.95
CA LEU A 553 10.66 -29.19 10.41
C LEU A 553 9.96 -30.51 10.80
N GLU A 554 9.29 -30.57 11.95
CA GLU A 554 8.46 -31.72 12.35
C GLU A 554 7.21 -31.89 11.48
N THR A 555 6.74 -30.83 10.81
CA THR A 555 5.55 -30.87 9.93
C THR A 555 5.85 -31.28 8.49
N ILE A 556 7.12 -31.36 8.11
CA ILE A 556 7.56 -31.66 6.74
C ILE A 556 8.52 -32.87 6.69
N PRO A 557 8.68 -33.54 5.53
CA PRO A 557 9.55 -34.72 5.42
C PRO A 557 11.04 -34.45 5.66
N GLY A 558 11.51 -33.23 5.42
CA GLY A 558 12.89 -32.82 5.57
C GLY A 558 13.15 -31.37 5.13
N PRO A 559 14.32 -30.79 5.47
CA PRO A 559 14.64 -29.39 5.16
C PRO A 559 14.59 -29.05 3.67
N GLU A 560 14.80 -30.02 2.79
CA GLU A 560 14.71 -29.84 1.34
C GLU A 560 13.30 -29.47 0.83
N ARG A 561 12.28 -29.53 1.71
CA ARG A 561 10.90 -29.13 1.45
C ARG A 561 10.49 -27.86 2.20
N LEU A 562 11.43 -27.15 2.82
CA LEU A 562 11.13 -25.86 3.43
C LEU A 562 10.63 -24.88 2.38
N HIS A 563 9.63 -24.11 2.77
CA HIS A 563 9.16 -22.93 2.06
C HIS A 563 9.99 -21.72 2.51
N PRO A 564 10.09 -20.64 1.71
CA PRO A 564 10.84 -19.44 2.10
C PRO A 564 10.34 -18.80 3.40
N LEU A 565 9.02 -18.81 3.59
CA LEU A 565 8.34 -18.16 4.70
C LEU A 565 7.15 -18.96 5.24
N TYR A 566 6.79 -18.64 6.49
CA TYR A 566 5.68 -19.24 7.23
C TYR A 566 4.92 -18.19 8.05
N THR A 567 3.70 -18.52 8.47
CA THR A 567 2.96 -17.71 9.46
C THR A 567 3.74 -17.67 10.78
N LEU A 568 3.34 -16.78 11.70
CA LEU A 568 4.01 -16.70 13.01
C LEU A 568 3.94 -18.00 13.82
N HIS A 569 2.95 -18.85 13.56
CA HIS A 569 2.83 -20.17 14.21
C HIS A 569 3.48 -21.31 13.42
N GLY A 570 4.20 -21.03 12.33
CA GLY A 570 4.93 -22.05 11.57
C GLY A 570 4.06 -22.85 10.61
N THR A 571 2.86 -22.37 10.30
CA THR A 571 2.01 -22.97 9.27
C THR A 571 2.29 -22.32 7.91
N GLN A 572 1.99 -23.04 6.82
CA GLN A 572 2.08 -22.48 5.47
C GLN A 572 1.08 -21.34 5.29
N LEU A 573 1.47 -20.32 4.52
CA LEU A 573 0.58 -19.23 4.15
C LEU A 573 -0.52 -19.71 3.20
N GLY A 574 -1.67 -19.03 3.27
CA GLY A 574 -2.72 -19.11 2.25
C GLY A 574 -2.29 -18.47 0.93
N ALA A 575 -3.22 -18.43 -0.03
CA ALA A 575 -3.02 -17.70 -1.27
C ALA A 575 -2.90 -16.19 -1.00
N GLU A 576 -2.01 -15.51 -1.73
CA GLU A 576 -1.97 -14.05 -1.76
C GLU A 576 -3.32 -13.50 -2.25
N ALA A 577 -3.82 -12.48 -1.56
CA ALA A 577 -5.07 -11.81 -1.90
C ALA A 577 -4.87 -10.29 -1.95
N VAL A 578 -5.72 -9.63 -2.73
CA VAL A 578 -5.74 -8.17 -2.87
C VAL A 578 -6.94 -7.60 -2.13
N ILE A 579 -6.71 -6.54 -1.35
CA ILE A 579 -7.77 -5.78 -0.68
C ILE A 579 -8.12 -4.57 -1.56
N ASP A 580 -8.96 -4.79 -2.56
CA ASP A 580 -9.30 -3.78 -3.57
C ASP A 580 -9.97 -2.53 -3.02
N THR A 581 -10.64 -2.65 -1.86
CA THR A 581 -11.32 -1.55 -1.18
C THR A 581 -10.37 -0.53 -0.57
N LEU A 582 -9.11 -0.91 -0.31
CA LEU A 582 -8.13 0.00 0.24
C LEU A 582 -7.42 0.78 -0.87
N PRO A 583 -7.29 2.11 -0.73
CA PRO A 583 -6.57 2.94 -1.68
C PRO A 583 -5.07 2.62 -1.81
N GLY A 584 -4.44 2.11 -0.75
CA GLY A 584 -2.98 1.94 -0.68
C GLY A 584 -2.26 3.16 -0.10
N TYR A 585 -1.06 2.93 0.44
CA TYR A 585 -0.23 4.02 0.97
C TYR A 585 0.15 4.97 -0.18
N ALA A 586 -0.15 6.26 -0.04
CA ALA A 586 0.12 7.26 -1.07
C ALA A 586 -0.44 6.88 -2.47
N GLY A 587 -1.54 6.13 -2.52
CA GLY A 587 -2.14 5.67 -3.78
C GLY A 587 -1.45 4.46 -4.43
N SER A 588 -0.47 3.84 -3.75
CA SER A 588 0.28 2.68 -4.25
C SER A 588 -0.54 1.40 -4.14
N ARG A 589 -0.80 0.74 -5.27
CA ARG A 589 -1.74 -0.39 -5.38
C ARG A 589 -1.13 -1.53 -6.19
N PRO A 590 -1.46 -2.80 -5.90
CA PRO A 590 -2.51 -3.25 -4.98
C PRO A 590 -2.05 -3.31 -3.52
N VAL A 591 -3.00 -3.31 -2.58
CA VAL A 591 -2.78 -3.72 -1.19
C VAL A 591 -2.90 -5.24 -1.11
N ARG A 592 -1.81 -5.91 -0.74
CA ARG A 592 -1.71 -7.38 -0.66
C ARG A 592 -1.75 -7.88 0.78
N VAL A 593 -2.33 -9.06 0.95
CA VAL A 593 -2.18 -9.87 2.16
C VAL A 593 -1.74 -11.27 1.76
N GLY A 594 -0.84 -11.85 2.54
CA GLY A 594 -0.08 -13.03 2.09
C GLY A 594 1.06 -12.64 1.14
N ASN A 595 1.82 -13.65 0.70
CA ASN A 595 2.94 -13.44 -0.22
C ASN A 595 3.14 -14.67 -1.11
N LEU A 596 3.22 -14.46 -2.43
CA LEU A 596 3.40 -15.53 -3.42
C LEU A 596 4.78 -16.21 -3.38
N ALA A 597 5.78 -15.62 -2.73
CA ALA A 597 7.08 -16.25 -2.50
C ALA A 597 6.96 -17.60 -1.75
N ASN A 598 5.85 -17.82 -1.02
CA ASN A 598 5.56 -19.09 -0.35
C ASN A 598 5.61 -20.31 -1.29
N GLN A 599 5.44 -20.16 -2.61
CA GLN A 599 5.51 -21.28 -3.56
C GLN A 599 6.88 -21.48 -4.21
N GLN A 600 7.85 -20.61 -3.92
CA GLN A 600 9.16 -20.62 -4.57
C GLN A 600 10.12 -21.61 -3.90
N VAL A 601 11.05 -22.11 -4.70
CA VAL A 601 12.22 -22.83 -4.22
C VAL A 601 13.32 -21.82 -3.94
N GLN A 602 13.83 -21.81 -2.71
CA GLN A 602 14.98 -21.04 -2.25
C GLN A 602 16.01 -21.98 -1.60
N LEU A 603 17.18 -22.08 -2.21
CA LEU A 603 18.25 -22.93 -1.68
C LEU A 603 19.17 -22.17 -0.70
N ASP A 604 19.05 -20.85 -0.66
CA ASP A 604 19.88 -19.99 0.20
C ASP A 604 19.52 -20.09 1.68
N VAL A 605 18.28 -20.47 2.00
CA VAL A 605 17.72 -20.48 3.36
C VAL A 605 18.55 -21.24 4.39
N PHE A 606 19.26 -22.28 3.98
CA PHE A 606 20.05 -23.13 4.88
C PHE A 606 21.28 -22.41 5.43
N GLY A 607 21.92 -21.54 4.64
CA GLY A 607 23.17 -20.85 5.01
C GLY A 607 23.01 -20.03 6.29
N PRO A 608 22.09 -19.04 6.30
CA PRO A 608 21.82 -18.20 7.47
C PRO A 608 21.41 -18.97 8.73
N VAL A 609 20.62 -20.04 8.59
CA VAL A 609 20.22 -20.88 9.74
C VAL A 609 21.41 -21.60 10.35
N VAL A 610 22.25 -22.24 9.54
CA VAL A 610 23.43 -22.95 10.06
C VAL A 610 24.45 -21.96 10.64
N ASP A 611 24.59 -20.78 10.04
CA ASP A 611 25.45 -19.72 10.57
C ASP A 611 24.94 -19.20 11.93
N LEU A 612 23.62 -19.04 12.11
CA LEU A 612 23.02 -18.74 13.41
C LEU A 612 23.38 -19.81 14.46
N VAL A 613 23.29 -21.09 14.12
CA VAL A 613 23.65 -22.19 15.04
C VAL A 613 25.13 -22.09 15.43
N VAL A 614 26.02 -21.75 14.50
CA VAL A 614 27.45 -21.50 14.78
C VAL A 614 27.62 -20.35 15.76
N GLN A 615 27.00 -19.21 15.50
CA GLN A 615 27.12 -18.01 16.35
C GLN A 615 26.59 -18.27 17.76
N LEU A 616 25.39 -18.87 17.87
CA LEU A 616 24.77 -19.19 19.16
C LEU A 616 25.59 -20.21 19.95
N SER A 617 26.03 -21.30 19.30
CA SER A 617 26.80 -22.35 19.96
C SER A 617 28.15 -21.84 20.43
N SER A 618 28.82 -21.01 19.62
CA SER A 618 30.09 -20.37 19.98
C SER A 618 29.93 -19.41 21.15
N ALA A 619 28.89 -18.58 21.14
CA ALA A 619 28.60 -17.65 22.23
C ALA A 619 28.31 -18.37 23.57
N ARG A 620 27.77 -19.58 23.52
CA ARG A 620 27.46 -20.42 24.70
C ARG A 620 28.56 -21.38 25.11
N GLY A 621 29.48 -21.70 24.20
CA GLY A 621 30.45 -22.78 24.38
C GLY A 621 29.81 -24.18 24.41
N SER A 622 28.60 -24.35 23.84
CA SER A 622 27.97 -25.67 23.70
C SER A 622 27.05 -25.75 22.48
N LEU A 623 26.91 -26.96 21.93
CA LEU A 623 26.05 -27.27 20.78
C LEU A 623 25.08 -28.39 21.16
N SER A 624 23.78 -28.14 21.02
CA SER A 624 22.75 -29.13 21.33
C SER A 624 22.71 -30.26 20.28
N ASP A 625 22.26 -31.46 20.70
CA ASP A 625 22.09 -32.59 19.78
C ASP A 625 20.99 -32.34 18.74
N ALA A 626 19.94 -31.60 19.12
CA ALA A 626 18.85 -31.24 18.23
C ALA A 626 19.32 -30.30 17.11
N ASP A 627 20.05 -29.24 17.46
CA ASP A 627 20.59 -28.30 16.48
C ASP A 627 21.63 -28.98 15.58
N TRP A 628 22.49 -29.84 16.15
CA TRP A 628 23.43 -30.62 15.33
C TRP A 628 22.71 -31.56 14.35
N LYS A 629 21.62 -32.20 14.77
CA LYS A 629 20.80 -33.04 13.88
C LYS A 629 20.18 -32.22 12.75
N MET A 630 19.68 -31.02 13.05
CA MET A 630 19.15 -30.10 12.05
C MET A 630 20.23 -29.64 11.06
N VAL A 631 21.42 -29.25 11.54
CA VAL A 631 22.57 -28.87 10.69
C VAL A 631 22.94 -30.01 9.74
N ARG A 632 23.03 -31.26 10.23
CA ARG A 632 23.27 -32.43 9.37
C ARG A 632 22.19 -32.62 8.31
N ALA A 633 20.93 -32.44 8.68
CA ALA A 633 19.81 -32.57 7.75
C ALA A 633 19.83 -31.47 6.67
N MET A 634 20.22 -30.23 7.03
CA MET A 634 20.38 -29.13 6.07
C MET A 634 21.58 -29.35 5.14
N ALA A 635 22.72 -29.83 5.66
CA ALA A 635 23.87 -30.20 4.83
C ALA A 635 23.53 -31.32 3.83
N GLU A 636 22.71 -32.29 4.25
CA GLU A 636 22.18 -33.34 3.38
C GLU A 636 21.16 -32.81 2.35
N ALA A 637 20.32 -31.83 2.71
CA ALA A 637 19.45 -31.17 1.75
C ALA A 637 20.26 -30.43 0.66
N VAL A 638 21.32 -29.73 1.07
CA VAL A 638 22.26 -29.09 0.14
C VAL A 638 22.93 -30.12 -0.76
N SER A 639 23.47 -31.22 -0.22
CA SER A 639 24.14 -32.26 -1.02
C SER A 639 23.27 -32.79 -2.15
N ARG A 640 21.96 -32.90 -1.92
CA ARG A 640 20.97 -33.38 -2.88
C ARG A 640 20.52 -32.36 -3.91
N ARG A 641 20.49 -31.06 -3.58
CA ARG A 641 19.76 -30.06 -4.38
C ARG A 641 20.58 -28.86 -4.85
N TRP A 642 21.81 -28.67 -4.36
CA TRP A 642 22.59 -27.46 -4.66
C TRP A 642 22.82 -27.23 -6.17
N HIS A 643 22.74 -28.28 -6.99
CA HIS A 643 22.91 -28.21 -8.45
C HIS A 643 21.63 -27.78 -9.19
N GLU A 644 20.49 -27.60 -8.53
CA GLU A 644 19.23 -27.15 -9.13
C GLU A 644 19.18 -25.62 -9.23
N PRO A 645 18.54 -25.03 -10.25
CA PRO A 645 18.22 -23.61 -10.25
C PRO A 645 17.14 -23.27 -9.21
N ASP A 646 17.11 -22.02 -8.73
CA ASP A 646 16.17 -21.52 -7.72
C ASP A 646 15.73 -20.06 -8.00
N HIS A 647 14.98 -19.43 -7.10
CA HIS A 647 14.45 -18.06 -7.29
C HIS A 647 15.31 -16.96 -6.65
N GLY A 648 16.51 -17.30 -6.15
CA GLY A 648 17.40 -16.32 -5.52
C GLY A 648 16.82 -15.70 -4.24
N ILE A 649 17.52 -14.66 -3.74
CA ILE A 649 17.15 -13.93 -2.52
C ILE A 649 15.99 -12.94 -2.73
N TRP A 650 15.84 -12.40 -3.95
CA TRP A 650 14.90 -11.32 -4.26
C TRP A 650 13.52 -11.80 -4.73
N GLU A 651 13.29 -13.11 -4.80
CA GLU A 651 11.96 -13.70 -4.99
C GLU A 651 11.27 -13.26 -6.29
N GLU A 652 12.06 -12.94 -7.32
CA GLU A 652 11.57 -12.52 -8.62
C GLU A 652 10.59 -13.53 -9.21
N ARG A 653 9.57 -13.02 -9.91
CA ARG A 653 8.49 -13.83 -10.49
C ARG A 653 8.87 -14.41 -11.85
N HIS A 654 10.15 -14.76 -12.01
CA HIS A 654 10.75 -15.33 -13.21
C HIS A 654 11.04 -16.82 -13.07
N ALA A 655 11.47 -17.43 -14.17
CA ALA A 655 11.93 -18.82 -14.14
C ALA A 655 13.18 -18.96 -13.25
N PRO A 656 13.33 -20.07 -12.51
CA PRO A 656 14.50 -20.33 -11.68
C PRO A 656 15.82 -20.27 -12.46
N ARG A 657 16.87 -19.72 -11.84
CA ARG A 657 18.23 -19.62 -12.40
C ARG A 657 19.27 -20.11 -11.40
N HIS A 658 20.52 -20.27 -11.85
CA HIS A 658 21.64 -20.58 -10.96
C HIS A 658 22.18 -19.30 -10.29
N HIS A 659 21.43 -18.77 -9.33
CA HIS A 659 21.79 -17.54 -8.62
C HIS A 659 23.09 -17.70 -7.83
N VAL A 660 24.02 -16.77 -8.01
CA VAL A 660 25.33 -16.79 -7.35
C VAL A 660 25.14 -16.78 -5.83
N TYR A 661 24.30 -15.88 -5.31
CA TYR A 661 24.00 -15.80 -3.87
C TYR A 661 23.52 -17.14 -3.30
N SER A 662 22.58 -17.83 -3.96
CA SER A 662 22.06 -19.10 -3.49
C SER A 662 23.12 -20.20 -3.44
N LYS A 663 24.04 -20.22 -4.42
CA LYS A 663 25.15 -21.19 -4.43
C LYS A 663 26.20 -20.86 -3.35
N VAL A 664 26.47 -19.58 -3.11
CA VAL A 664 27.29 -19.12 -1.97
C VAL A 664 26.68 -19.59 -0.66
N MET A 665 25.36 -19.48 -0.49
CA MET A 665 24.69 -19.92 0.74
C MET A 665 24.67 -21.43 0.89
N CYS A 666 24.56 -22.20 -0.19
CA CYS A 666 24.77 -23.65 -0.17
C CYS A 666 26.20 -24.02 0.29
N TRP A 667 27.21 -23.33 -0.23
CA TRP A 667 28.60 -23.49 0.23
C TRP A 667 28.74 -23.14 1.72
N LEU A 668 28.15 -22.02 2.14
CA LEU A 668 28.20 -21.54 3.52
C LEU A 668 27.61 -22.58 4.48
N THR A 669 26.48 -23.21 4.13
CA THR A 669 25.88 -24.29 4.92
C THR A 669 26.88 -25.41 5.21
N ILE A 670 27.58 -25.90 4.18
CA ILE A 670 28.53 -27.00 4.35
C ILE A 670 29.78 -26.55 5.11
N ASP A 671 30.32 -25.37 4.79
CA ASP A 671 31.48 -24.81 5.48
C ASP A 671 31.21 -24.61 6.98
N ARG A 672 30.06 -24.05 7.34
CA ARG A 672 29.66 -23.84 8.72
C ARG A 672 29.34 -25.16 9.44
N ALA A 673 28.76 -26.14 8.76
CA ALA A 673 28.55 -27.48 9.34
C ALA A 673 29.88 -28.17 9.70
N ILE A 674 30.90 -28.06 8.84
CA ILE A 674 32.25 -28.58 9.10
C ILE A 674 32.86 -27.87 10.32
N LYS A 675 32.93 -26.54 10.29
CA LYS A 675 33.52 -25.72 11.37
C LYS A 675 32.84 -26.00 12.71
N LEU A 676 31.52 -26.09 12.71
CA LEU A 676 30.74 -26.40 13.90
C LEU A 676 31.09 -27.79 14.46
N GLY A 677 31.18 -28.80 13.61
CA GLY A 677 31.51 -30.16 14.04
C GLY A 677 32.95 -30.27 14.57
N GLU A 678 33.91 -29.60 13.93
CA GLU A 678 35.30 -29.53 14.42
C GLU A 678 35.38 -28.85 15.79
N GLN A 679 34.73 -27.70 15.96
CA GLN A 679 34.76 -26.91 17.19
C GLN A 679 34.18 -27.68 18.39
N PHE A 680 33.13 -28.46 18.18
CA PHE A 680 32.43 -29.19 19.24
C PHE A 680 32.68 -30.70 19.25
N GLY A 681 33.65 -31.18 18.47
CA GLY A 681 34.02 -32.60 18.41
C GLY A 681 32.89 -33.53 17.95
N ARG A 682 32.03 -33.07 17.02
CA ARG A 682 30.97 -33.88 16.41
C ARG A 682 31.52 -34.66 15.22
N GLU A 683 30.92 -35.83 14.96
CA GLU A 683 31.27 -36.65 13.79
C GLU A 683 30.86 -35.95 12.49
N LEU A 684 31.85 -35.69 11.63
CA LEU A 684 31.67 -35.09 10.31
C LEU A 684 31.39 -36.17 9.27
N ASP A 685 30.49 -35.89 8.33
CA ASP A 685 30.37 -36.73 7.14
C ASP A 685 31.60 -36.51 6.24
N PRO A 686 32.35 -37.57 5.86
CA PRO A 686 33.54 -37.44 5.02
C PRO A 686 33.28 -36.80 3.65
N SER A 687 32.03 -36.80 3.16
CA SER A 687 31.66 -36.20 1.88
C SER A 687 31.59 -34.67 1.91
N TRP A 688 31.49 -34.05 3.09
CA TRP A 688 31.26 -32.62 3.20
C TRP A 688 32.43 -31.76 2.72
N VAL A 689 33.68 -32.13 3.04
CA VAL A 689 34.85 -31.36 2.59
C VAL A 689 34.96 -31.35 1.05
N PRO A 690 34.90 -32.51 0.35
CA PRO A 690 34.83 -32.52 -1.11
C PRO A 690 33.64 -31.74 -1.68
N LEU A 691 32.46 -31.83 -1.04
CA LEU A 691 31.27 -31.11 -1.48
C LEU A 691 31.45 -29.59 -1.37
N ARG A 692 31.94 -29.10 -0.23
CA ARG A 692 32.26 -27.68 -0.02
C ARG A 692 33.20 -27.16 -1.11
N ASP A 693 34.29 -27.89 -1.36
CA ASP A 693 35.29 -27.47 -2.33
C ASP A 693 34.76 -27.52 -3.78
N THR A 694 33.85 -28.46 -4.06
CA THR A 694 33.15 -28.56 -5.35
C THR A 694 32.24 -27.35 -5.57
N ILE A 695 31.38 -27.01 -4.60
CA ILE A 695 30.49 -25.85 -4.70
C ILE A 695 31.31 -24.55 -4.82
N ALA A 696 32.38 -24.41 -4.03
CA ALA A 696 33.27 -23.25 -4.11
C ALA A 696 33.88 -23.07 -5.51
N THR A 697 34.41 -24.16 -6.08
CA THR A 697 34.99 -24.14 -7.43
C THR A 697 33.94 -23.80 -8.49
N ASP A 698 32.72 -24.31 -8.34
CA ASP A 698 31.60 -24.06 -9.25
C ASP A 698 31.21 -22.57 -9.24
N VAL A 699 31.00 -21.98 -8.05
CA VAL A 699 30.67 -20.56 -7.89
C VAL A 699 31.76 -19.66 -8.44
N LEU A 700 33.02 -19.89 -8.06
CA LEU A 700 34.14 -19.05 -8.46
C LEU A 700 34.42 -19.10 -9.97
N LYS A 701 34.02 -20.18 -10.63
CA LYS A 701 34.18 -20.36 -12.08
C LYS A 701 33.00 -19.81 -12.86
N ASN A 702 31.78 -20.16 -12.47
CA ASN A 702 30.58 -19.89 -13.27
C ASN A 702 29.86 -18.60 -12.85
N GLY A 703 30.09 -18.11 -11.63
CA GLY A 703 29.52 -16.85 -11.15
C GLY A 703 30.31 -15.61 -11.56
N TRP A 704 31.55 -15.77 -12.02
CA TRP A 704 32.39 -14.67 -12.50
C TRP A 704 32.12 -14.39 -13.98
N ASN A 705 31.95 -13.13 -14.34
CA ASN A 705 31.78 -12.70 -15.72
C ASN A 705 32.95 -11.78 -16.14
N ASP A 706 33.72 -12.21 -17.14
CA ASP A 706 34.89 -11.48 -17.65
C ASP A 706 34.52 -10.20 -18.43
N GLU A 707 33.29 -10.06 -18.93
CA GLU A 707 32.88 -8.86 -19.69
C GLU A 707 32.58 -7.68 -18.76
N VAL A 708 31.86 -7.94 -17.67
CA VAL A 708 31.51 -6.92 -16.66
C VAL A 708 32.49 -6.86 -15.48
N GLN A 709 33.49 -7.75 -15.45
CA GLN A 709 34.52 -7.81 -14.41
C GLN A 709 33.92 -7.87 -12.99
N SER A 710 32.89 -8.70 -12.81
CA SER A 710 32.18 -8.85 -11.54
C SER A 710 31.59 -10.25 -11.39
N PHE A 711 31.34 -10.66 -10.14
CA PHE A 711 30.35 -11.69 -9.87
C PHE A 711 28.95 -11.12 -10.16
N THR A 712 28.13 -11.86 -10.91
CA THR A 712 26.81 -11.42 -11.42
C THR A 712 25.67 -12.04 -10.63
N THR A 713 24.42 -11.68 -10.95
CA THR A 713 23.20 -12.22 -10.31
C THR A 713 23.14 -13.75 -10.34
N ALA A 714 23.38 -14.33 -11.52
CA ALA A 714 23.29 -15.75 -11.80
C ALA A 714 24.34 -16.15 -12.84
N TYR A 715 24.64 -17.43 -12.94
CA TYR A 715 25.68 -17.96 -13.84
C TYR A 715 25.46 -17.61 -15.30
N ASP A 716 24.21 -17.41 -15.71
CA ASP A 716 23.80 -17.11 -17.08
C ASP A 716 23.45 -15.63 -17.24
N GLY A 717 24.43 -14.73 -17.20
CA GLY A 717 24.16 -13.30 -17.45
C GLY A 717 25.31 -12.38 -17.06
N ASP A 718 25.12 -11.11 -17.38
CA ASP A 718 26.02 -9.99 -17.07
C ASP A 718 25.40 -8.97 -16.09
N ASP A 719 24.16 -9.18 -15.67
CA ASP A 719 23.47 -8.34 -14.69
C ASP A 719 24.22 -8.32 -13.34
N LEU A 720 24.40 -7.12 -12.79
CA LEU A 720 24.94 -6.93 -11.44
C LEU A 720 23.85 -7.09 -10.38
N ASP A 721 24.27 -7.54 -9.20
CA ASP A 721 23.41 -7.70 -8.03
C ASP A 721 24.22 -7.42 -6.76
N ALA A 722 23.67 -6.60 -5.86
CA ALA A 722 24.31 -6.30 -4.57
C ALA A 722 24.53 -7.56 -3.72
N ALA A 723 23.70 -8.60 -3.89
CA ALA A 723 23.85 -9.87 -3.19
C ALA A 723 25.16 -10.61 -3.55
N SER A 724 25.77 -10.30 -4.70
CA SER A 724 27.06 -10.89 -5.11
C SER A 724 28.24 -10.46 -4.22
N LEU A 725 28.08 -9.42 -3.39
CA LEU A 725 29.05 -9.09 -2.35
C LEU A 725 29.28 -10.27 -1.39
N PHE A 726 28.28 -11.15 -1.19
CA PHE A 726 28.43 -12.32 -0.32
C PHE A 726 29.46 -13.34 -0.79
N VAL A 727 29.91 -13.29 -2.04
CA VAL A 727 31.07 -14.09 -2.46
C VAL A 727 32.28 -13.76 -1.56
N GLY A 728 32.47 -12.50 -1.19
CA GLY A 728 33.46 -12.09 -0.17
C GLY A 728 32.93 -12.12 1.25
N LEU A 729 31.72 -11.56 1.52
CA LEU A 729 31.22 -11.43 2.90
C LEU A 729 31.05 -12.78 3.63
N SER A 730 30.76 -13.85 2.90
CA SER A 730 30.63 -15.20 3.45
C SER A 730 31.98 -15.84 3.84
N GLY A 731 33.09 -15.32 3.30
CA GLY A 731 34.43 -15.87 3.38
C GLY A 731 34.73 -16.94 2.32
N LEU A 732 33.95 -17.02 1.23
CA LEU A 732 34.18 -17.97 0.13
C LEU A 732 35.45 -17.64 -0.67
N ILE A 733 35.74 -16.36 -0.88
CA ILE A 733 36.93 -15.87 -1.57
C ILE A 733 37.78 -15.00 -0.62
N ASP A 734 39.10 -14.97 -0.85
CA ASP A 734 39.98 -14.06 -0.12
C ASP A 734 39.62 -12.60 -0.47
N PRO A 735 39.47 -11.69 0.51
CA PRO A 735 39.15 -10.29 0.25
C PRO A 735 40.17 -9.56 -0.64
N THR A 736 41.40 -10.06 -0.76
CA THR A 736 42.45 -9.52 -1.62
C THR A 736 42.41 -10.06 -3.05
N ASP A 737 41.55 -11.03 -3.37
CA ASP A 737 41.35 -11.53 -4.74
C ASP A 737 40.83 -10.39 -5.63
N GLU A 738 41.50 -10.19 -6.76
CA GLU A 738 41.20 -9.10 -7.71
C GLU A 738 39.75 -9.16 -8.21
N ARG A 739 39.15 -10.36 -8.31
CA ARG A 739 37.75 -10.53 -8.72
C ARG A 739 36.78 -9.96 -7.70
N PHE A 740 37.05 -10.16 -6.41
CA PHE A 740 36.19 -9.59 -5.36
C PHE A 740 36.34 -8.07 -5.29
N GLN A 741 37.57 -7.55 -5.33
CA GLN A 741 37.84 -6.11 -5.37
C GLN A 741 37.14 -5.43 -6.56
N SER A 742 37.18 -6.08 -7.73
CA SER A 742 36.49 -5.62 -8.93
C SER A 742 34.96 -5.65 -8.77
N THR A 743 34.41 -6.71 -8.15
CA THR A 743 32.97 -6.81 -7.84
C THR A 743 32.50 -5.69 -6.92
N VAL A 744 33.25 -5.39 -5.86
CA VAL A 744 32.94 -4.26 -4.96
C VAL A 744 32.94 -2.94 -5.73
N THR A 745 33.94 -2.73 -6.59
CA THR A 745 34.05 -1.51 -7.41
C THR A 745 32.90 -1.39 -8.43
N ALA A 746 32.50 -2.50 -9.06
CA ALA A 746 31.39 -2.53 -10.02
C ALA A 746 30.05 -2.23 -9.34
N ILE A 747 29.78 -2.86 -8.19
CA ILE A 747 28.55 -2.63 -7.42
C ILE A 747 28.49 -1.19 -6.88
N GLU A 748 29.62 -0.64 -6.43
CA GLU A 748 29.69 0.79 -6.08
C GLU A 748 29.33 1.69 -7.25
N ALA A 749 29.92 1.45 -8.42
CA ALA A 749 29.77 2.33 -9.58
C ALA A 749 28.34 2.29 -10.15
N GLU A 750 27.73 1.11 -10.19
CA GLU A 750 26.47 0.90 -10.90
C GLU A 750 25.24 0.89 -9.98
N LEU A 751 25.36 0.45 -8.73
CA LEU A 751 24.20 0.23 -7.84
C LEU A 751 24.15 1.17 -6.64
N ARG A 752 25.22 1.88 -6.29
CA ARG A 752 25.20 2.84 -5.17
C ARG A 752 24.60 4.17 -5.64
N SER A 753 23.66 4.69 -4.86
CA SER A 753 23.11 6.03 -5.06
C SER A 753 22.91 6.73 -3.71
N GLY A 754 23.73 7.76 -3.45
CA GLY A 754 23.72 8.48 -2.17
C GLY A 754 23.94 7.56 -0.97
N SER A 755 23.00 7.60 -0.03
CA SER A 755 22.97 6.84 1.23
C SER A 755 22.58 5.38 1.08
N THR A 756 22.27 4.93 -0.13
CA THR A 756 21.65 3.63 -0.38
C THR A 756 22.30 2.88 -1.54
N VAL A 757 21.95 1.60 -1.68
CA VAL A 757 22.42 0.71 -2.76
C VAL A 757 21.22 -0.09 -3.28
N TYR A 758 20.97 -0.02 -4.59
CA TYR A 758 19.92 -0.80 -5.25
C TYR A 758 20.25 -2.29 -5.22
N ARG A 759 19.21 -3.14 -5.25
CA ARG A 759 19.42 -4.59 -5.40
C ARG A 759 20.08 -4.88 -6.74
N TYR A 760 19.54 -4.27 -7.79
CA TYR A 760 19.93 -4.38 -9.19
C TYR A 760 19.22 -3.29 -10.04
N HIS A 761 19.56 -3.18 -11.32
CA HIS A 761 18.89 -2.28 -12.29
C HIS A 761 18.26 -3.01 -13.51
N ARG A 762 18.23 -4.33 -13.50
CA ARG A 762 17.64 -5.15 -14.57
C ARG A 762 16.11 -5.10 -14.57
N ASP A 763 15.50 -5.43 -15.71
CA ASP A 763 14.05 -5.64 -15.83
C ASP A 763 13.67 -6.99 -15.21
N ASP A 764 12.93 -6.94 -14.10
CA ASP A 764 12.45 -8.09 -13.34
C ASP A 764 10.99 -8.47 -13.69
N GLY A 765 10.46 -7.94 -14.80
CA GLY A 765 9.13 -8.26 -15.31
C GLY A 765 7.99 -7.56 -14.57
N LEU A 766 8.29 -6.67 -13.62
CA LEU A 766 7.34 -5.83 -12.94
C LEU A 766 7.53 -4.35 -13.36
N PRO A 767 6.44 -3.60 -13.60
CA PRO A 767 6.56 -2.19 -13.93
C PRO A 767 6.95 -1.35 -12.71
N GLY A 768 7.55 -0.20 -12.99
CA GLY A 768 8.02 0.72 -11.96
C GLY A 768 9.46 0.46 -11.54
N ASP A 769 10.03 1.43 -10.85
CA ASP A 769 11.36 1.33 -10.25
C ASP A 769 11.26 0.88 -8.78
N GLU A 770 12.37 0.89 -8.06
CA GLU A 770 12.44 0.66 -6.61
C GLU A 770 13.31 1.74 -5.94
N GLY A 771 13.27 1.83 -4.61
CA GLY A 771 14.27 2.54 -3.83
C GLY A 771 15.52 1.69 -3.61
N GLY A 772 16.61 2.32 -3.15
CA GLY A 772 17.78 1.54 -2.73
C GLY A 772 17.54 0.92 -1.35
N PHE A 773 18.08 -0.27 -1.13
CA PHE A 773 17.92 -1.03 0.12
C PHE A 773 18.96 -0.64 1.17
N HIS A 774 18.50 -0.37 2.38
CA HIS A 774 19.38 -0.13 3.53
C HIS A 774 20.27 -1.34 3.85
N LEU A 775 19.76 -2.56 3.61
CA LEU A 775 20.53 -3.79 3.78
C LEU A 775 21.70 -3.88 2.79
N CYS A 776 21.47 -3.53 1.52
CA CYS A 776 22.50 -3.53 0.49
C CYS A 776 23.57 -2.46 0.77
N ALA A 777 23.17 -1.31 1.30
CA ALA A 777 24.11 -0.30 1.80
C ALA A 777 24.97 -0.85 2.95
N ALA A 778 24.37 -1.60 3.88
CA ALA A 778 25.11 -2.25 4.95
C ALA A 778 26.11 -3.30 4.44
N TRP A 779 25.72 -4.10 3.44
CA TRP A 779 26.63 -5.05 2.78
C TRP A 779 27.78 -4.35 2.07
N MET A 780 27.51 -3.21 1.44
CA MET A 780 28.53 -2.39 0.80
C MET A 780 29.52 -1.80 1.81
N ILE A 781 29.04 -1.31 2.95
CA ILE A 781 29.87 -0.84 4.07
C ILE A 781 30.76 -1.99 4.57
N GLU A 782 30.20 -3.19 4.78
CA GLU A 782 30.99 -4.35 5.20
C GLU A 782 32.05 -4.74 4.15
N ALA A 783 31.69 -4.72 2.86
CA ALA A 783 32.61 -5.00 1.77
C ALA A 783 33.76 -3.97 1.69
N TYR A 784 33.48 -2.68 1.90
CA TYR A 784 34.51 -1.66 2.01
C TYR A 784 35.48 -1.95 3.16
N LEU A 785 34.97 -2.30 4.34
CA LEU A 785 35.82 -2.61 5.49
C LEU A 785 36.69 -3.85 5.22
N LEU A 786 36.12 -4.90 4.60
CA LEU A 786 36.86 -6.11 4.24
C LEU A 786 37.93 -5.86 3.17
N THR A 787 37.73 -4.90 2.29
CA THR A 787 38.67 -4.55 1.21
C THR A 787 39.66 -3.44 1.61
N GLY A 788 39.60 -2.94 2.86
CA GLY A 788 40.51 -1.91 3.38
C GLY A 788 40.10 -0.47 3.10
N ARG A 789 38.88 -0.24 2.58
CA ARG A 789 38.30 1.05 2.19
C ARG A 789 37.50 1.71 3.33
N ARG A 790 38.15 1.89 4.48
CA ARG A 790 37.47 2.31 5.71
C ARG A 790 36.83 3.70 5.64
N THR A 791 37.43 4.65 4.93
CA THR A 791 36.89 6.02 4.82
C THR A 791 35.55 6.01 4.10
N GLU A 792 35.43 5.26 3.00
CA GLU A 792 34.18 5.11 2.26
C GLU A 792 33.10 4.39 3.08
N ALA A 793 33.50 3.42 3.91
CA ALA A 793 32.61 2.75 4.86
C ALA A 793 32.05 3.72 5.91
N GLU A 794 32.90 4.57 6.51
CA GLU A 794 32.49 5.57 7.50
C GLU A 794 31.56 6.63 6.90
N GLU A 795 31.84 7.08 5.66
CA GLU A 795 30.99 8.04 4.95
C GLU A 795 29.62 7.47 4.61
N LEU A 796 29.55 6.26 4.03
CA LEU A 796 28.28 5.62 3.69
C LEU A 796 27.48 5.27 4.95
N PHE A 797 28.14 4.84 6.03
CA PHE A 797 27.47 4.58 7.30
C PHE A 797 26.88 5.85 7.93
N ALA A 798 27.59 6.98 7.87
CA ALA A 798 27.05 8.26 8.33
C ALA A 798 25.77 8.66 7.56
N GLN A 799 25.78 8.47 6.23
CA GLN A 799 24.61 8.74 5.39
C GLN A 799 23.43 7.79 5.70
N MET A 800 23.70 6.52 5.96
CA MET A 800 22.69 5.54 6.40
C MET A 800 22.08 5.93 7.75
N VAL A 801 22.89 6.46 8.69
CA VAL A 801 22.42 6.96 9.98
C VAL A 801 21.52 8.19 9.82
N ASP A 802 21.89 9.12 8.92
CA ASP A 802 21.10 10.32 8.65
C ASP A 802 19.75 10.01 7.97
N ALA A 803 19.65 8.87 7.27
CA ALA A 803 18.40 8.38 6.69
C ALA A 803 17.45 7.74 7.72
N ALA A 804 17.91 7.45 8.94
CA ALA A 804 17.04 6.92 9.99
C ALA A 804 15.99 7.96 10.41
N GLY A 805 14.77 7.49 10.64
CA GLY A 805 13.68 8.34 11.11
C GLY A 805 14.00 9.05 12.44
N PRO A 806 13.25 10.10 12.82
CA PRO A 806 13.49 10.86 14.05
C PRO A 806 13.42 10.04 15.34
N THR A 807 12.80 8.85 15.30
CA THR A 807 12.74 7.90 16.42
C THR A 807 13.74 6.74 16.29
N GLY A 808 14.62 6.79 15.29
CA GLY A 808 15.70 5.83 15.03
C GLY A 808 15.24 4.55 14.33
N LEU A 809 14.09 4.58 13.65
CA LEU A 809 13.55 3.45 12.88
C LEU A 809 13.95 3.56 11.41
N LEU A 810 14.24 2.43 10.78
CA LEU A 810 14.57 2.32 9.37
C LEU A 810 13.52 1.50 8.63
N PRO A 811 13.02 1.98 7.48
CA PRO A 811 12.19 1.20 6.57
C PRO A 811 13.04 0.18 5.81
N GLU A 812 12.48 -0.48 4.82
CA GLU A 812 13.20 -1.33 3.86
C GLU A 812 14.11 -0.55 2.91
N GLU A 813 13.58 0.50 2.31
CA GLU A 813 14.25 1.23 1.22
C GLU A 813 14.26 2.74 1.46
N TYR A 814 15.09 3.41 0.66
CA TYR A 814 15.17 4.86 0.56
C TYR A 814 15.29 5.28 -0.89
N ASP A 815 14.47 6.22 -1.32
CA ASP A 815 14.61 6.91 -2.59
C ASP A 815 15.56 8.12 -2.42
N PRO A 816 16.78 8.06 -3.01
CA PRO A 816 17.75 9.14 -2.89
C PRO A 816 17.40 10.38 -3.73
N ILE A 817 16.45 10.29 -4.67
CA ILE A 817 15.98 11.40 -5.50
C ILE A 817 14.85 12.15 -4.79
N ALA A 818 13.84 11.42 -4.32
CA ALA A 818 12.73 12.02 -3.58
C ALA A 818 13.09 12.36 -2.13
N GLU A 819 14.21 11.84 -1.62
CA GLU A 819 14.62 11.90 -0.22
C GLU A 819 13.53 11.35 0.72
N ARG A 820 12.96 10.20 0.33
CA ARG A 820 11.82 9.56 1.00
C ARG A 820 12.11 8.10 1.31
N SER A 821 11.65 7.65 2.46
CA SER A 821 11.63 6.23 2.80
C SER A 821 10.53 5.48 2.05
N LEU A 822 10.84 4.24 1.68
CA LEU A 822 10.03 3.33 0.88
C LEU A 822 10.06 1.91 1.48
N GLY A 823 9.15 1.05 1.05
CA GLY A 823 8.99 -0.33 1.51
C GLY A 823 8.52 -0.47 2.96
N ASN A 824 8.52 -1.70 3.48
CA ASN A 824 7.88 -2.01 4.76
C ASN A 824 8.62 -1.44 5.99
N HIS A 825 7.90 -1.15 7.09
CA HIS A 825 8.44 -0.37 8.21
C HIS A 825 7.97 -0.78 9.62
N PRO A 826 8.88 -0.76 10.62
CA PRO A 826 10.32 -0.88 10.42
C PRO A 826 10.66 -2.25 9.83
N GLN A 827 11.74 -2.33 9.05
CA GLN A 827 12.20 -3.60 8.48
C GLN A 827 13.35 -4.19 9.31
N ALA A 828 13.29 -5.50 9.57
CA ALA A 828 14.32 -6.20 10.35
C ALA A 828 15.70 -6.12 9.68
N TYR A 829 15.77 -6.25 8.35
CA TYR A 829 17.03 -6.22 7.61
C TYR A 829 17.80 -4.92 7.76
N SER A 830 17.12 -3.79 7.61
CA SER A 830 17.74 -2.47 7.77
C SER A 830 18.33 -2.28 9.17
N HIS A 831 17.63 -2.77 10.19
CA HIS A 831 18.09 -2.69 11.57
C HIS A 831 19.26 -3.64 11.88
N LEU A 832 19.26 -4.87 11.38
CA LEU A 832 20.42 -5.76 11.58
C LEU A 832 21.66 -5.29 10.79
N GLY A 833 21.47 -4.68 9.62
CA GLY A 833 22.53 -4.08 8.82
C GLY A 833 23.22 -2.93 9.57
N LEU A 834 22.43 -2.06 10.21
CA LEU A 834 22.94 -0.97 11.04
C LEU A 834 23.76 -1.49 12.23
N ILE A 835 23.25 -2.50 12.95
CA ILE A 835 23.96 -3.12 14.07
C ILE A 835 25.30 -3.67 13.61
N ARG A 836 25.30 -4.41 12.49
CA ARG A 836 26.51 -5.02 11.91
C ARG A 836 27.56 -3.97 11.54
N CYS A 837 27.17 -2.91 10.84
CA CYS A 837 28.08 -1.84 10.45
C CYS A 837 28.71 -1.14 11.67
N ALA A 838 27.89 -0.81 12.67
CA ALA A 838 28.38 -0.18 13.90
C ALA A 838 29.37 -1.08 14.67
N GLN A 839 29.13 -2.40 14.70
CA GLN A 839 30.03 -3.37 15.32
C GLN A 839 31.37 -3.47 14.60
N LEU A 840 31.36 -3.48 13.26
CA LEU A 840 32.59 -3.55 12.46
C LEU A 840 33.39 -2.26 12.55
N LEU A 841 32.74 -1.10 12.54
CA LEU A 841 33.40 0.21 12.68
C LEU A 841 33.93 0.47 14.09
N SER A 842 33.43 -0.23 15.11
CA SER A 842 33.94 -0.13 16.48
C SER A 842 35.22 -0.95 16.73
N GLN A 843 35.59 -1.80 15.77
CA GLN A 843 36.85 -2.55 15.77
C GLN A 843 37.95 -1.71 15.10
#